data_AF-A0A4Y9M630-F1
#
_entry.id   AF-A0A4Y9M630-F1
#
_cell.length_a   1.000
_cell.length_b   1.000
_cell.length_c   1.000
_cell.angle_alpha   90.00
_cell.angle_beta   90.00
_cell.angle_gamma   90.00
#
_symmetry.space_group_name_H-M   'P 1'
#
loop_
_entity.id
_entity.type
_entity.pdbx_description
1 polymer ?
#
loop_
_entity_poly.entity_id
_entity_poly.type
_entity_poly.pdbx_seq_one_letter_code
_entity_poly.pdbx_strand_id
1 'polypeptide(L)'
;MGEGAAEGDDQAGKAQSQRRLAQWVRDYSRLPGIPDEFLGPDGAPRAVWSRFFDAFGALAPDEIERRFGMADRHLREAGVTYRAPGDSADRPWSLSHLPLLIDEADWKQLCAGITQRAELLELVLRDIYGEGRLVAEGALPAAAIAGSPEYLRPVCGVPPPGGRYLSLYAADVGRGPDGRWWVLGDRTQAPSGAGYALENRLVLSRAFSDLYKSMNVPRVAPFFEAFRDSLRARADRDEPRIGVLTPGSFSETYFEHATLARYLGFLLVEGDDLAVSDNRVHIRTVAGLKRLDVLLRRVDSNSLDPLELDASSRLGVPGLIDVLRKDGVVVANMPGSGVLEARALLGFMPALSRRLLGEELKMPHIATWWCGQRIARDEVLSRLDEVAIEGAYRRGVPGFDSNGPVLASELDAGGRQRLIDAIGARGMDYVGQEVVRLSTMPVWEQGQITPRPFVLRVFAAATPDGWAIMPGGFCRIAEQADARAVSMGDGARAADVWVVSGKQVSTATLLPATDKVRIRRIAGVLPSRAADNLFWLGRYLERAEATLRLVRALGSPSGPNKGTAASLQSAERIQRLLVAWGAISQTSRAAPGRIAAEALQSAERFGSALSLVRAALRTATSLRERLSPDAWQVITEMAERLAYEVEDDDSVLSAAELTLQELASFAGLAQENMNRAAGWRFLDIGRRTERAINTARFARQFAYDEAGDEDLDILLTLVDSQITYRSRYLLAPILAPVRDLAVLDSYNPRSVAFQVATLNEHIAALPSLKEHGLIEQPQRLAVAVQAMLATAEAEKLEVKTLFSLEQDLLSLAEAIGLHYFPHGPNASRPEKLTGLA
;
A
#
# COMPACT_ATOMS: atom_id res chain seq x y z
N MET A 1 -55.21 16.55 -22.34
CA MET A 1 -54.67 17.52 -21.35
C MET A 1 -53.50 16.95 -20.52
N GLY A 2 -52.96 15.76 -20.81
CA GLY A 2 -51.82 15.17 -20.07
C GLY A 2 -50.43 15.46 -20.65
N GLU A 3 -50.30 15.79 -21.94
CA GLU A 3 -48.99 16.02 -22.59
C GLU A 3 -48.43 17.43 -22.34
N GLY A 4 -49.29 18.45 -22.30
CA GLY A 4 -48.84 19.84 -22.05
C GLY A 4 -48.40 20.14 -20.61
N ALA A 5 -48.74 19.30 -19.64
CA ALA A 5 -48.28 19.44 -18.25
C ALA A 5 -46.87 18.86 -18.04
N ALA A 6 -46.50 17.81 -18.78
CA ALA A 6 -45.17 17.20 -18.73
C ALA A 6 -44.11 18.03 -19.46
N GLU A 7 -44.47 18.69 -20.58
CA GLU A 7 -43.58 19.61 -21.29
C GLU A 7 -43.31 20.90 -20.51
N GLY A 8 -44.29 21.40 -19.75
CA GLY A 8 -44.13 22.57 -18.89
C GLY A 8 -43.18 22.35 -17.70
N ASP A 9 -43.22 21.15 -17.11
CA ASP A 9 -42.36 20.78 -15.97
C ASP A 9 -40.90 20.55 -16.40
N ASP A 10 -40.67 19.95 -17.59
CA ASP A 10 -39.32 19.74 -18.17
C ASP A 10 -38.65 21.05 -18.61
N GLN A 11 -39.43 22.04 -19.08
CA GLN A 11 -38.91 23.38 -19.40
C GLN A 11 -38.56 24.19 -18.14
N ALA A 12 -39.36 24.10 -17.08
CA ALA A 12 -39.09 24.75 -15.80
C ALA A 12 -37.83 24.17 -15.12
N GLY A 13 -37.67 22.84 -15.16
CA GLY A 13 -36.47 22.15 -14.65
C GLY A 13 -35.19 22.55 -15.40
N LYS A 14 -35.23 22.63 -16.74
CA LYS A 14 -34.09 23.11 -17.56
C LYS A 14 -33.72 24.56 -17.26
N ALA A 15 -34.70 25.45 -17.12
CA ALA A 15 -34.44 26.85 -16.78
C ALA A 15 -33.83 27.00 -15.37
N GLN A 16 -34.23 26.17 -14.42
CA GLN A 16 -33.65 26.15 -13.08
C GLN A 16 -32.22 25.59 -13.07
N SER A 17 -31.96 24.52 -13.82
CA SER A 17 -30.61 23.96 -14.03
C SER A 17 -29.65 25.01 -14.62
N GLN A 18 -30.07 25.72 -15.67
CA GLN A 18 -29.27 26.77 -16.30
C GLN A 18 -28.97 27.95 -15.36
N ARG A 19 -29.93 28.35 -14.52
CA ARG A 19 -29.71 29.39 -13.49
C ARG A 19 -28.68 28.94 -12.45
N ARG A 20 -28.73 27.68 -12.01
CA ARG A 20 -27.74 27.13 -11.06
C ARG A 20 -26.36 27.06 -11.68
N LEU A 21 -26.25 26.58 -12.92
CA LEU A 21 -24.99 26.56 -13.65
C LEU A 21 -24.39 27.96 -13.74
N ALA A 22 -25.18 28.96 -14.16
CA ALA A 22 -24.75 30.36 -14.22
C ALA A 22 -24.29 30.92 -12.87
N GLN A 23 -24.83 30.42 -11.76
CA GLN A 23 -24.37 30.77 -10.42
C GLN A 23 -23.04 30.10 -10.06
N TRP A 24 -22.84 28.82 -10.42
CA TRP A 24 -21.61 28.07 -10.12
C TRP A 24 -20.41 28.50 -10.95
N VAL A 25 -20.65 28.96 -12.19
CA VAL A 25 -19.59 29.41 -13.11
C VAL A 25 -19.45 30.94 -13.16
N ARG A 26 -20.08 31.67 -12.24
CA ARG A 26 -20.12 33.15 -12.27
C ARG A 26 -18.73 33.77 -12.35
N ASP A 27 -17.79 33.24 -11.57
CA ASP A 27 -16.41 33.72 -11.50
C ASP A 27 -15.46 32.83 -12.32
N TYR A 28 -16.00 31.92 -13.13
CA TYR A 28 -15.20 31.05 -13.98
C TYR A 28 -14.73 31.82 -15.21
N SER A 29 -13.42 32.06 -15.29
CA SER A 29 -12.78 32.67 -16.44
C SER A 29 -11.50 31.92 -16.78
N ARG A 30 -11.14 31.91 -18.06
CA ARG A 30 -9.87 31.30 -18.45
C ARG A 30 -8.71 32.14 -17.97
N LEU A 31 -7.64 31.46 -17.55
CA LEU A 31 -6.40 32.13 -17.24
C LEU A 31 -5.79 32.74 -18.52
N PRO A 32 -5.23 33.95 -18.48
CA PRO A 32 -4.69 34.62 -19.67
C PRO A 32 -3.60 33.80 -20.38
N GLY A 33 -3.80 33.55 -21.67
CA GLY A 33 -2.86 32.81 -22.52
C GLY A 33 -2.78 31.30 -22.24
N ILE A 34 -3.74 30.75 -21.49
CA ILE A 34 -3.79 29.34 -21.09
C ILE A 34 -5.06 28.68 -21.65
N PRO A 35 -4.95 27.52 -22.32
CA PRO A 35 -6.12 26.77 -22.76
C PRO A 35 -6.96 26.28 -21.57
N ASP A 36 -8.25 26.05 -21.81
CA ASP A 36 -9.16 25.51 -20.80
C ASP A 36 -9.97 24.35 -21.39
N GLU A 37 -10.25 23.34 -20.55
CA GLU A 37 -11.02 22.17 -20.96
C GLU A 37 -12.52 22.44 -20.96
N PHE A 38 -13.02 23.40 -20.17
CA PHE A 38 -14.44 23.77 -20.20
C PHE A 38 -14.74 24.81 -21.26
N LEU A 39 -13.98 25.90 -21.32
CA LEU A 39 -14.18 26.98 -22.29
C LEU A 39 -13.24 26.80 -23.50
N GLY A 40 -13.81 26.66 -24.70
CA GLY A 40 -13.10 26.59 -25.98
C GLY A 40 -12.66 27.97 -26.47
N PRO A 41 -11.67 28.13 -27.37
CA PRO A 41 -10.96 29.39 -27.71
C PRO A 41 -11.82 30.66 -27.87
N ASP A 42 -13.02 30.53 -28.40
CA ASP A 42 -14.03 31.58 -28.59
C ASP A 42 -14.75 32.05 -27.30
N GLY A 43 -14.47 31.41 -26.17
CA GLY A 43 -15.14 31.64 -24.89
C GLY A 43 -16.41 30.81 -24.70
N ALA A 44 -16.79 30.00 -25.69
CA ALA A 44 -17.96 29.14 -25.59
C ALA A 44 -17.63 27.86 -24.81
N PRO A 45 -18.57 27.33 -24.00
CA PRO A 45 -18.46 26.01 -23.41
C PRO A 45 -18.23 24.91 -24.46
N ARG A 46 -17.29 24.01 -24.23
CA ARG A 46 -17.12 22.80 -25.04
C ARG A 46 -18.32 21.89 -24.86
N ALA A 47 -18.79 21.29 -25.97
CA ALA A 47 -20.00 20.46 -26.00
C ALA A 47 -19.99 19.31 -24.97
N VAL A 48 -18.82 18.69 -24.73
CA VAL A 48 -18.68 17.61 -23.73
C VAL A 48 -19.01 18.08 -22.30
N TRP A 49 -18.62 19.30 -21.96
CA TRP A 49 -18.89 19.91 -20.65
C TRP A 49 -20.30 20.47 -20.56
N SER A 50 -20.86 21.03 -21.64
CA SER A 50 -22.27 21.42 -21.68
C SER A 50 -23.18 20.23 -21.36
N ARG A 51 -22.96 19.08 -22.02
CA ARG A 51 -23.71 17.85 -21.77
C ARG A 51 -23.61 17.38 -20.32
N PHE A 52 -22.41 17.45 -19.73
CA PHE A 52 -22.19 17.09 -18.33
C PHE A 52 -22.93 18.05 -17.39
N PHE A 53 -22.80 19.36 -17.58
CA PHE A 53 -23.41 20.35 -16.70
C PHE A 53 -24.94 20.40 -16.83
N ASP A 54 -25.50 20.12 -18.00
CA ASP A 54 -26.95 19.97 -18.16
C ASP A 54 -27.48 18.82 -17.30
N ALA A 55 -26.79 17.67 -17.32
CA ALA A 55 -27.16 16.50 -16.54
C ALA A 55 -26.83 16.64 -15.04
N PHE A 56 -25.73 17.32 -14.70
CA PHE A 56 -25.34 17.58 -13.32
C PHE A 56 -26.23 18.64 -12.66
N GLY A 57 -26.58 19.71 -13.37
CA GLY A 57 -27.45 20.79 -12.89
C GLY A 57 -28.92 20.38 -12.70
N ALA A 58 -29.34 19.25 -13.30
CA ALA A 58 -30.64 18.63 -13.05
C ALA A 58 -30.74 18.00 -11.64
N LEU A 59 -29.61 17.76 -10.95
CA LEU A 59 -29.62 17.25 -9.58
C LEU A 59 -30.00 18.36 -8.59
N ALA A 60 -30.73 17.98 -7.53
CA ALA A 60 -30.98 18.87 -6.40
C ALA A 60 -29.68 19.13 -5.61
N PRO A 61 -29.48 20.33 -5.01
CA PRO A 61 -28.27 20.64 -4.25
C PRO A 61 -27.95 19.61 -3.15
N ASP A 62 -28.95 19.22 -2.35
CA ASP A 62 -28.80 18.22 -1.29
C ASP A 62 -28.36 16.85 -1.84
N GLU A 63 -28.80 16.50 -3.06
CA GLU A 63 -28.41 15.26 -3.72
C GLU A 63 -26.94 15.30 -4.20
N ILE A 64 -26.46 16.47 -4.63
CA ILE A 64 -25.05 16.68 -4.98
C ILE A 64 -24.17 16.51 -3.74
N GLU A 65 -24.50 17.19 -2.65
CA GLU A 65 -23.78 17.08 -1.37
C GLU A 65 -23.79 15.65 -0.82
N ARG A 66 -24.94 14.98 -0.90
CA ARG A 66 -25.07 13.57 -0.49
C ARG A 66 -24.15 12.66 -1.32
N ARG A 67 -24.06 12.86 -2.64
CA ARG A 67 -23.19 12.09 -3.54
C ARG A 67 -21.71 12.38 -3.30
N PHE A 68 -21.33 13.63 -3.03
CA PHE A 68 -19.96 13.99 -2.62
C PHE A 68 -19.59 13.30 -1.29
N GLY A 69 -20.45 13.40 -0.28
CA GLY A 69 -20.23 12.74 1.01
C GLY A 69 -20.16 11.21 0.89
N MET A 70 -20.91 10.60 -0.04
CA MET A 70 -20.78 9.18 -0.36
C MET A 70 -19.42 8.84 -0.97
N ALA A 71 -18.94 9.64 -1.93
CA ALA A 71 -17.62 9.43 -2.54
C ALA A 71 -16.49 9.52 -1.50
N ASP A 72 -16.54 10.53 -0.63
CA ASP A 72 -15.54 10.75 0.41
C ASP A 72 -15.54 9.62 1.45
N ARG A 73 -16.73 9.14 1.86
CA ARG A 73 -16.84 7.97 2.74
C ARG A 73 -16.25 6.73 2.09
N HIS A 74 -16.55 6.49 0.82
CA HIS A 74 -16.06 5.31 0.10
C HIS A 74 -14.53 5.31 -0.01
N LEU A 75 -13.90 6.48 -0.23
CA LEU A 75 -12.44 6.61 -0.23
C LEU A 75 -11.82 6.32 1.13
N ARG A 76 -12.47 6.79 2.22
CA ARG A 76 -12.03 6.49 3.59
C ARG A 76 -12.17 5.01 3.93
N GLU A 77 -13.28 4.37 3.55
CA GLU A 77 -13.53 2.93 3.75
C GLU A 77 -12.57 2.07 2.91
N ALA A 78 -12.33 2.45 1.65
CA ALA A 78 -11.28 1.86 0.81
C ALA A 78 -9.87 2.17 1.34
N GLY A 79 -9.76 3.12 2.29
CA GLY A 79 -8.55 3.70 2.87
C GLY A 79 -7.49 4.00 1.83
N VAL A 80 -7.91 4.74 0.79
CA VAL A 80 -7.01 5.28 -0.21
C VAL A 80 -6.14 6.32 0.48
N THR A 81 -4.85 6.03 0.57
CA THR A 81 -3.85 6.92 1.19
C THR A 81 -2.74 7.27 0.20
N TYR A 82 -2.07 8.36 0.51
CA TYR A 82 -0.85 8.77 -0.16
C TYR A 82 0.11 9.38 0.85
N ARG A 83 1.40 9.14 0.63
CA ARG A 83 2.47 9.74 1.41
C ARG A 83 3.22 10.70 0.52
N ALA A 84 3.33 11.96 0.94
CA ALA A 84 4.15 12.91 0.20
C ALA A 84 5.65 12.58 0.39
N PRO A 85 6.51 12.87 -0.59
CA PRO A 85 7.95 12.71 -0.44
C PRO A 85 8.48 13.43 0.79
N GLY A 86 9.12 12.69 1.71
CA GLY A 86 9.66 13.22 2.96
C GLY A 86 8.71 13.23 4.16
N ASP A 87 7.41 12.95 3.96
CA ASP A 87 6.46 12.77 5.08
C ASP A 87 6.64 11.41 5.76
N SER A 88 6.48 11.38 7.08
CA SER A 88 6.48 10.15 7.88
C SER A 88 5.08 9.53 8.03
N ALA A 89 4.02 10.26 7.68
CA ALA A 89 2.63 9.88 7.88
C ALA A 89 1.85 9.82 6.56
N ASP A 90 0.89 8.89 6.49
CA ASP A 90 -0.04 8.78 5.38
C ASP A 90 -1.11 9.87 5.46
N ARG A 91 -1.43 10.48 4.32
CA ARG A 91 -2.53 11.45 4.19
C ARG A 91 -3.73 10.82 3.49
N PRO A 92 -4.96 11.21 3.85
CA PRO A 92 -6.16 10.83 3.10
C PRO A 92 -6.06 11.30 1.65
N TRP A 93 -6.48 10.44 0.72
CA TRP A 93 -6.53 10.78 -0.70
C TRP A 93 -7.59 11.85 -1.00
N SER A 94 -7.17 12.99 -1.56
CA SER A 94 -8.09 14.07 -1.95
C SER A 94 -8.55 13.88 -3.40
N LEU A 95 -9.82 13.52 -3.59
CA LEU A 95 -10.46 13.36 -4.90
C LEU A 95 -11.31 14.59 -5.23
N SER A 96 -11.11 15.16 -6.42
CA SER A 96 -12.02 16.10 -7.04
C SER A 96 -13.31 15.38 -7.40
N HIS A 97 -14.44 15.93 -6.95
CA HIS A 97 -15.75 15.36 -7.28
C HIS A 97 -16.17 15.59 -8.74
N LEU A 98 -15.55 16.56 -9.43
CA LEU A 98 -15.72 16.74 -10.87
C LEU A 98 -14.61 15.99 -11.64
N PRO A 99 -14.98 15.13 -12.62
CA PRO A 99 -14.01 14.42 -13.46
C PRO A 99 -13.44 15.34 -14.55
N LEU A 100 -12.24 15.01 -15.04
CA LEU A 100 -11.74 15.55 -16.30
C LEU A 100 -12.49 14.90 -17.47
N LEU A 101 -13.17 15.69 -18.28
CA LEU A 101 -13.88 15.19 -19.46
C LEU A 101 -13.05 15.36 -20.73
N ILE A 102 -12.90 14.30 -21.51
CA ILE A 102 -12.19 14.30 -22.79
C ILE A 102 -13.13 13.71 -23.85
N ASP A 103 -13.27 14.38 -24.99
CA ASP A 103 -14.08 13.87 -26.09
C ASP A 103 -13.38 12.73 -26.84
N GLU A 104 -14.17 11.93 -27.56
CA GLU A 104 -13.68 10.76 -28.29
C GLU A 104 -12.64 11.09 -29.38
N ALA A 105 -12.73 12.26 -30.03
CA ALA A 105 -11.79 12.64 -31.09
C ALA A 105 -10.42 13.00 -30.53
N ASP A 106 -10.40 13.82 -29.48
CA ASP A 106 -9.17 14.16 -28.75
C ASP A 106 -8.54 12.91 -28.12
N TRP A 107 -9.37 12.00 -27.59
CA TRP A 107 -8.89 10.74 -27.05
C TRP A 107 -8.26 9.82 -28.11
N LYS A 108 -8.81 9.76 -29.33
CA LYS A 108 -8.22 9.01 -30.44
C LYS A 108 -6.84 9.55 -30.84
N GLN A 109 -6.69 10.88 -30.85
CA GLN A 109 -5.40 11.51 -31.11
C GLN A 109 -4.38 11.16 -30.02
N LEU A 110 -4.78 11.23 -28.75
CA LEU A 110 -3.95 10.79 -27.62
C LEU A 110 -3.53 9.32 -27.78
N CYS A 111 -4.47 8.42 -28.07
CA CYS A 111 -4.17 6.99 -28.25
C CYS A 111 -3.13 6.75 -29.37
N ALA A 112 -3.28 7.41 -30.51
CA ALA A 112 -2.36 7.26 -31.63
C ALA A 112 -0.94 7.76 -31.29
N GLY A 113 -0.84 8.92 -30.62
CA GLY A 113 0.45 9.48 -30.20
C GLY A 113 1.14 8.65 -29.11
N ILE A 114 0.40 8.20 -28.09
CA ILE A 114 0.93 7.35 -27.02
C ILE A 114 1.37 5.99 -27.56
N THR A 115 0.62 5.40 -28.49
CA THR A 115 0.99 4.12 -29.14
C THR A 115 2.29 4.24 -29.91
N GLN A 116 2.42 5.28 -30.75
CA GLN A 116 3.66 5.53 -31.50
C GLN A 116 4.84 5.74 -30.55
N ARG A 117 4.64 6.54 -29.49
CA ARG A 117 5.69 6.84 -28.52
C ARG A 117 6.14 5.60 -27.75
N ALA A 118 5.21 4.76 -27.31
CA ALA A 118 5.53 3.51 -26.64
C ALA A 118 6.34 2.56 -27.55
N GLU A 119 5.99 2.47 -28.83
CA GLU A 119 6.73 1.65 -29.80
C GLU A 119 8.12 2.21 -30.10
N LEU A 120 8.24 3.53 -30.27
CA LEU A 120 9.53 4.19 -30.44
C LEU A 120 10.46 3.91 -29.27
N LEU A 121 9.96 4.03 -28.03
CA LEU A 121 10.72 3.77 -26.82
C LEU A 121 11.13 2.29 -26.67
N GLU A 122 10.26 1.34 -27.03
CA GLU A 122 10.62 -0.09 -27.08
C GLU A 122 11.78 -0.35 -28.06
N LEU A 123 11.75 0.26 -29.25
CA LEU A 123 12.82 0.13 -30.24
C LEU A 123 14.14 0.76 -29.77
N VAL A 124 14.07 1.92 -29.09
CA VAL A 124 15.24 2.58 -28.51
C VAL A 124 15.87 1.73 -27.41
N LEU A 125 15.07 1.11 -26.51
CA LEU A 125 15.59 0.19 -25.50
C LEU A 125 16.25 -1.04 -26.11
N ARG A 126 15.61 -1.63 -27.12
CA ARG A 126 16.16 -2.79 -27.84
C ARG A 126 17.51 -2.48 -28.47
N ASP A 127 17.68 -1.30 -29.04
CA ASP A 127 18.97 -0.90 -29.60
C ASP A 127 20.01 -0.64 -28.51
N ILE A 128 19.69 0.19 -27.51
CA ILE A 128 20.63 0.59 -26.45
C ILE A 128 21.16 -0.60 -25.64
N TYR A 129 20.30 -1.57 -25.32
CA TYR A 129 20.70 -2.80 -24.60
C TYR A 129 21.12 -3.95 -25.52
N GLY A 130 21.02 -3.77 -26.85
CA GLY A 130 21.37 -4.74 -27.87
C GLY A 130 22.60 -4.32 -28.68
N GLU A 131 22.41 -4.03 -29.97
CA GLU A 131 23.50 -3.73 -30.92
C GLU A 131 24.10 -2.32 -30.76
N GLY A 132 23.39 -1.38 -30.15
CA GLY A 132 23.85 -0.01 -29.90
C GLY A 132 24.06 0.83 -31.16
N ARG A 133 23.31 0.58 -32.24
CA ARG A 133 23.50 1.27 -33.53
C ARG A 133 23.18 2.75 -33.46
N LEU A 134 22.21 3.17 -32.66
CA LEU A 134 21.87 4.58 -32.49
C LEU A 134 23.07 5.38 -31.97
N VAL A 135 23.88 4.79 -31.09
CA VAL A 135 25.10 5.43 -30.59
C VAL A 135 26.23 5.32 -31.61
N ALA A 136 26.45 4.14 -32.18
CA ALA A 136 27.52 3.90 -33.16
C ALA A 136 27.40 4.79 -34.41
N GLU A 137 26.17 5.05 -34.86
CA GLU A 137 25.87 5.83 -36.06
C GLU A 137 25.68 7.34 -35.74
N GLY A 138 25.90 7.76 -34.49
CA GLY A 138 25.83 9.16 -34.06
C GLY A 138 24.42 9.74 -33.95
N ALA A 139 23.37 8.91 -33.98
CA ALA A 139 21.99 9.35 -33.77
C ALA A 139 21.72 9.73 -32.30
N LEU A 140 22.41 9.06 -31.37
CA LEU A 140 22.39 9.35 -29.94
C LEU A 140 23.82 9.53 -29.40
N PRO A 141 24.11 10.62 -28.70
CA PRO A 141 25.38 10.76 -27.98
C PRO A 141 25.49 9.73 -26.86
N ALA A 142 26.61 9.01 -26.77
CA ALA A 142 26.82 7.99 -25.73
C ALA A 142 26.61 8.53 -24.31
N ALA A 143 27.01 9.78 -24.06
CA ALA A 143 26.84 10.45 -22.77
C ALA A 143 25.38 10.64 -22.37
N ALA A 144 24.44 10.79 -23.32
CA ALA A 144 23.01 10.92 -23.03
C ALA A 144 22.39 9.64 -22.44
N ILE A 145 23.06 8.49 -22.62
CA ILE A 145 22.65 7.19 -22.07
C ILE A 145 23.55 6.83 -20.88
N ALA A 146 24.86 6.74 -21.11
CA ALA A 146 25.81 6.26 -20.13
C ALA A 146 26.03 7.21 -18.94
N GLY A 147 25.58 8.47 -19.05
CA GLY A 147 25.53 9.42 -17.93
C GLY A 147 24.36 9.17 -16.98
N SER A 148 23.33 8.43 -17.41
CA SER A 148 22.16 8.13 -16.59
C SER A 148 22.46 7.04 -15.56
N PRO A 149 22.12 7.25 -14.27
CA PRO A 149 22.24 6.21 -13.25
C PRO A 149 21.27 5.04 -13.50
N GLU A 150 20.22 5.25 -14.31
CA GLU A 150 19.25 4.22 -14.67
C GLU A 150 19.77 3.31 -15.80
N TYR A 151 20.90 3.64 -16.43
CA TYR A 151 21.53 2.78 -17.43
C TYR A 151 22.31 1.63 -16.77
N LEU A 152 21.67 0.48 -16.67
CA LEU A 152 22.26 -0.72 -16.05
C LEU A 152 23.19 -1.48 -16.99
N ARG A 153 24.50 -1.27 -16.87
CA ARG A 153 25.50 -2.06 -17.61
C ARG A 153 25.37 -3.58 -17.44
N PRO A 154 25.05 -4.13 -16.24
CA PRO A 154 24.97 -5.58 -16.05
C PRO A 154 23.90 -6.29 -16.89
N VAL A 155 22.91 -5.58 -17.42
CA VAL A 155 21.83 -6.17 -18.26
C VAL A 155 22.03 -5.91 -19.76
N CYS A 156 23.15 -5.34 -20.18
CA CYS A 156 23.48 -5.18 -21.60
C CYS A 156 23.69 -6.53 -22.27
N GLY A 157 23.15 -6.70 -23.47
CA GLY A 157 23.18 -7.96 -24.23
C GLY A 157 22.23 -9.03 -23.70
N VAL A 158 21.44 -8.75 -22.66
CA VAL A 158 20.47 -9.69 -22.10
C VAL A 158 19.15 -9.56 -22.85
N PRO A 159 18.71 -10.60 -23.59
CA PRO A 159 17.39 -10.57 -24.22
C PRO A 159 16.31 -10.59 -23.12
N PRO A 160 15.24 -9.80 -23.24
CA PRO A 160 14.20 -9.76 -22.22
C PRO A 160 13.41 -11.09 -22.20
N PRO A 161 13.33 -11.78 -21.05
CA PRO A 161 12.42 -12.91 -20.90
C PRO A 161 10.99 -12.52 -21.26
N GLY A 162 10.32 -13.32 -22.10
CA GLY A 162 9.00 -12.98 -22.65
C GLY A 162 9.01 -11.95 -23.79
N GLY A 163 10.19 -11.55 -24.30
CA GLY A 163 10.37 -10.95 -25.63
C GLY A 163 10.16 -9.43 -25.76
N ARG A 164 9.89 -8.69 -24.67
CA ARG A 164 9.74 -7.23 -24.71
C ARG A 164 10.37 -6.56 -23.50
N TYR A 165 10.95 -5.37 -23.69
CA TYR A 165 11.51 -4.58 -22.60
C TYR A 165 10.41 -3.87 -21.80
N LEU A 166 9.43 -3.28 -22.49
CA LEU A 166 8.31 -2.58 -21.89
C LEU A 166 7.05 -3.46 -21.88
N SER A 167 6.49 -3.61 -20.68
CA SER A 167 5.19 -4.25 -20.43
C SER A 167 4.11 -3.22 -20.13
N LEU A 168 4.48 -2.16 -19.41
CA LEU A 168 3.63 -1.04 -19.04
C LEU A 168 4.39 0.27 -19.26
N TYR A 169 3.82 1.15 -20.06
CA TYR A 169 4.34 2.51 -20.30
C TYR A 169 3.30 3.52 -19.82
N ALA A 170 3.76 4.67 -19.34
CA ALA A 170 2.88 5.81 -19.14
C ALA A 170 3.53 7.11 -19.61
N ALA A 171 2.70 8.09 -19.98
CA ALA A 171 3.13 9.42 -20.34
C ALA A 171 2.36 10.46 -19.53
N ASP A 172 3.07 11.42 -18.94
CA ASP A 172 2.48 12.64 -18.40
C ASP A 172 2.21 13.60 -19.58
N VAL A 173 0.96 13.99 -19.77
CA VAL A 173 0.50 14.87 -20.86
C VAL A 173 -0.31 16.05 -20.33
N GLY A 174 -0.29 17.14 -21.09
CA GLY A 174 -1.16 18.31 -20.89
C GLY A 174 -1.35 19.04 -22.20
N ARG A 175 -2.36 19.92 -22.31
CA ARG A 175 -2.46 20.77 -23.50
C ARG A 175 -1.55 21.98 -23.38
N GLY A 176 -0.73 22.18 -24.41
CA GLY A 176 0.11 23.36 -24.54
C GLY A 176 -0.67 24.59 -25.03
N PRO A 177 -0.04 25.77 -25.08
CA PRO A 177 -0.68 27.03 -25.49
C PRO A 177 -1.29 27.01 -26.90
N ASP A 178 -0.83 26.11 -27.76
CA ASP A 178 -1.36 25.90 -29.11
C ASP A 178 -2.62 25.02 -29.17
N GLY A 179 -3.13 24.58 -28.00
CA GLY A 179 -4.30 23.73 -27.87
C GLY A 179 -4.06 22.24 -28.17
N ARG A 180 -2.84 21.85 -28.58
CA ARG A 180 -2.47 20.45 -28.84
C ARG A 180 -2.03 19.76 -27.56
N TRP A 181 -2.19 18.44 -27.51
CA TRP A 181 -1.65 17.61 -26.44
C TRP A 181 -0.14 17.47 -26.59
N TRP A 182 0.60 17.71 -25.51
CA TRP A 182 2.06 17.63 -25.45
C TRP A 182 2.46 16.60 -24.40
N VAL A 183 3.50 15.83 -24.70
CA VAL A 183 4.16 14.97 -23.70
C VAL A 183 5.08 15.81 -22.83
N LEU A 184 4.86 15.75 -21.52
CA LEU A 184 5.65 16.44 -20.50
C LEU A 184 6.76 15.53 -19.96
N GLY A 185 6.50 14.22 -19.90
CA GLY A 185 7.48 13.24 -19.46
C GLY A 185 7.03 11.80 -19.68
N ASP A 186 8.01 10.93 -19.91
CA ASP A 186 7.82 9.49 -20.08
C ASP A 186 8.03 8.74 -18.76
N ARG A 187 7.31 7.64 -18.58
CA ARG A 187 7.40 6.75 -17.42
C ARG A 187 7.56 5.31 -17.89
N THR A 188 8.76 4.78 -17.78
CA THR A 188 9.18 3.47 -18.31
C THR A 188 9.80 2.57 -17.23
N GLN A 189 10.17 3.11 -16.07
CA GLN A 189 10.72 2.37 -14.94
C GLN A 189 9.63 1.50 -14.28
N ALA A 190 8.80 2.12 -13.45
CA ALA A 190 7.71 1.51 -12.70
C ALA A 190 6.53 2.50 -12.59
N PRO A 191 5.83 2.81 -13.70
CA PRO A 191 4.84 3.90 -13.75
C PRO A 191 3.72 3.71 -12.71
N SER A 192 3.55 4.67 -11.80
CA SER A 192 2.45 4.74 -10.81
C SER A 192 1.25 5.57 -11.31
N GLY A 193 0.11 5.39 -10.66
CA GLY A 193 -1.16 6.09 -10.87
C GLY A 193 -2.28 5.22 -11.43
N ALA A 194 -2.00 4.02 -11.96
CA ALA A 194 -3.02 3.16 -12.57
C ALA A 194 -3.99 2.61 -11.52
N GLY A 195 -3.49 2.23 -10.34
CA GLY A 195 -4.35 1.80 -9.22
C GLY A 195 -5.20 2.94 -8.68
N TYR A 196 -4.66 4.15 -8.59
CA TYR A 196 -5.43 5.34 -8.19
C TYR A 196 -6.50 5.71 -9.23
N ALA A 197 -6.18 5.64 -10.53
CA ALA A 197 -7.16 5.87 -11.60
C ALA A 197 -8.32 4.87 -11.54
N LEU A 198 -8.02 3.60 -11.25
CA LEU A 198 -9.04 2.57 -11.05
C LEU A 198 -9.95 2.90 -9.85
N GLU A 199 -9.38 3.24 -8.70
CA GLU A 199 -10.16 3.55 -7.50
C GLU A 199 -10.98 4.84 -7.67
N ASN A 200 -10.41 5.90 -8.24
CA ASN A 200 -11.14 7.12 -8.60
C ASN A 200 -12.37 6.78 -9.46
N ARG A 201 -12.20 5.90 -10.45
CA ARG A 201 -13.28 5.45 -11.32
C ARG A 201 -14.34 4.64 -10.58
N LEU A 202 -13.95 3.72 -9.70
CA LEU A 202 -14.89 2.92 -8.91
C LEU A 202 -15.72 3.78 -7.97
N VAL A 203 -15.10 4.78 -7.33
CA VAL A 203 -15.78 5.71 -6.43
C VAL A 203 -16.75 6.61 -7.19
N LEU A 204 -16.30 7.33 -8.23
CA LEU A 204 -17.17 8.27 -8.93
C LEU A 204 -18.26 7.58 -9.75
N SER A 205 -18.00 6.42 -10.35
CA SER A 205 -19.05 5.68 -11.08
C SER A 205 -20.16 5.16 -10.15
N ARG A 206 -19.87 4.94 -8.86
CA ARG A 206 -20.88 4.62 -7.84
C ARG A 206 -21.63 5.86 -7.36
N ALA A 207 -20.91 6.93 -7.04
CA ALA A 207 -21.51 8.18 -6.58
C ALA A 207 -22.39 8.84 -7.66
N PHE A 208 -21.97 8.78 -8.94
CA PHE A 208 -22.63 9.41 -10.09
C PHE A 208 -23.08 8.38 -11.13
N SER A 209 -23.73 7.29 -10.70
CA SER A 209 -24.05 6.17 -11.60
C SER A 209 -24.91 6.55 -12.83
N ASP A 210 -25.92 7.41 -12.66
CA ASP A 210 -26.78 7.87 -13.76
C ASP A 210 -26.01 8.76 -14.74
N LEU A 211 -25.17 9.66 -14.22
CA LEU A 211 -24.36 10.57 -15.01
C LEU A 211 -23.26 9.82 -15.77
N TYR A 212 -22.64 8.83 -15.14
CA TYR A 212 -21.64 7.97 -15.76
C TYR A 212 -22.21 7.20 -16.95
N LYS A 213 -23.43 6.66 -16.81
CA LYS A 213 -24.16 6.00 -17.89
C LYS A 213 -24.59 6.98 -18.98
N SER A 214 -25.15 8.12 -18.61
CA SER A 214 -25.65 9.11 -19.56
C SER A 214 -24.53 9.74 -20.39
N MET A 215 -23.29 9.74 -19.90
CA MET A 215 -22.09 10.22 -20.59
C MET A 215 -21.38 9.14 -21.42
N ASN A 216 -21.90 7.91 -21.50
CA ASN A 216 -21.29 6.80 -22.27
C ASN A 216 -19.79 6.60 -22.00
N VAL A 217 -19.38 6.63 -20.73
CA VAL A 217 -17.96 6.53 -20.37
C VAL A 217 -17.48 5.07 -20.49
N PRO A 218 -16.41 4.77 -21.25
CA PRO A 218 -15.85 3.43 -21.32
C PRO A 218 -15.32 2.93 -19.98
N ARG A 219 -15.46 1.63 -19.74
CA ARG A 219 -14.86 0.96 -18.57
C ARG A 219 -13.36 0.81 -18.75
N VAL A 220 -12.61 0.97 -17.66
CA VAL A 220 -11.14 0.71 -17.63
C VAL A 220 -10.81 -0.78 -17.48
N ALA A 221 -11.78 -1.62 -17.10
CA ALA A 221 -11.59 -3.06 -16.88
C ALA A 221 -10.90 -3.81 -18.05
N PRO A 222 -11.26 -3.57 -19.35
CA PRO A 222 -10.60 -4.25 -20.47
C PRO A 222 -9.10 -3.97 -20.59
N PHE A 223 -8.63 -2.79 -20.19
CA PHE A 223 -7.21 -2.48 -20.19
C PHE A 223 -6.45 -3.38 -19.20
N PHE A 224 -6.98 -3.53 -17.98
CA PHE A 224 -6.38 -4.39 -16.97
C PHE A 224 -6.49 -5.87 -17.34
N GLU A 225 -7.51 -6.25 -18.11
CA GLU A 225 -7.67 -7.60 -18.65
C GLU A 225 -6.56 -7.92 -19.64
N ALA A 226 -6.41 -7.05 -20.64
CA ALA A 226 -5.37 -7.17 -21.65
C ALA A 226 -3.96 -7.15 -21.02
N PHE A 227 -3.74 -6.31 -20.01
CA PHE A 227 -2.47 -6.27 -19.29
C PHE A 227 -2.20 -7.57 -18.52
N ARG A 228 -3.19 -8.09 -17.77
CA ARG A 228 -3.08 -9.35 -17.04
C ARG A 228 -2.78 -10.51 -17.98
N ASP A 229 -3.52 -10.60 -19.07
CA ASP A 229 -3.44 -11.72 -20.01
C ASP A 229 -2.14 -11.67 -20.82
N SER A 230 -1.64 -10.46 -21.14
CA SER A 230 -0.31 -10.27 -21.71
C SER A 230 0.81 -10.73 -20.78
N LEU A 231 0.75 -10.41 -19.49
CA LEU A 231 1.74 -10.92 -18.52
C LEU A 231 1.69 -12.44 -18.41
N ARG A 232 0.49 -13.04 -18.41
CA ARG A 232 0.33 -14.51 -18.39
C ARG A 232 0.92 -15.17 -19.62
N ALA A 233 0.66 -14.62 -20.81
CA ALA A 233 1.13 -15.16 -22.08
C ALA A 233 2.65 -15.14 -22.25
N ARG A 234 3.37 -14.34 -21.45
CA ARG A 234 4.84 -14.26 -21.47
C ARG A 234 5.52 -15.30 -20.60
N ALA A 235 4.79 -15.98 -19.72
CA ALA A 235 5.35 -17.02 -18.89
C ALA A 235 5.47 -18.35 -19.67
N ASP A 236 6.40 -19.20 -19.25
CA ASP A 236 6.64 -20.54 -19.79
C ASP A 236 5.72 -21.62 -19.19
N ARG A 237 4.55 -21.21 -18.66
CA ARG A 237 3.60 -22.09 -17.97
C ARG A 237 2.16 -21.64 -18.20
N ASP A 238 1.25 -22.60 -18.43
CA ASP A 238 -0.19 -22.34 -18.68
C ASP A 238 -0.88 -21.56 -17.54
N GLU A 239 -0.57 -21.88 -16.29
CA GLU A 239 -1.06 -21.18 -15.10
C GLU A 239 0.14 -20.58 -14.33
N PRO A 240 0.65 -19.43 -14.77
CA PRO A 240 1.83 -18.84 -14.17
C PRO A 240 1.50 -18.16 -12.85
N ARG A 241 2.43 -18.21 -11.90
CA ARG A 241 2.35 -17.43 -10.67
C ARG A 241 2.97 -16.07 -10.92
N ILE A 242 2.14 -15.03 -10.76
CA ILE A 242 2.52 -13.63 -10.98
C ILE A 242 2.56 -12.92 -9.64
N GLY A 243 3.65 -12.21 -9.38
CA GLY A 243 3.90 -11.45 -8.17
C GLY A 243 4.09 -9.96 -8.47
N VAL A 244 3.64 -9.08 -7.58
CA VAL A 244 3.93 -7.66 -7.58
C VAL A 244 5.02 -7.40 -6.54
N LEU A 245 6.25 -7.11 -6.99
CA LEU A 245 7.35 -6.75 -6.10
C LEU A 245 7.16 -5.32 -5.59
N THR A 246 6.89 -5.17 -4.30
CA THR A 246 6.74 -3.87 -3.65
C THR A 246 7.94 -3.55 -2.75
N PRO A 247 8.36 -2.27 -2.63
CA PRO A 247 9.32 -1.83 -1.62
C PRO A 247 8.77 -1.88 -0.17
N GLY A 248 7.49 -2.19 0.01
CA GLY A 248 6.83 -2.31 1.33
C GLY A 248 6.00 -1.09 1.72
N SER A 249 5.44 -1.13 2.93
CA SER A 249 4.45 -0.17 3.44
C SER A 249 4.97 1.26 3.64
N PHE A 250 6.28 1.47 3.60
CA PHE A 250 6.88 2.80 3.70
C PHE A 250 6.93 3.57 2.37
N SER A 251 6.53 2.94 1.27
CA SER A 251 6.49 3.58 -0.05
C SER A 251 5.25 4.44 -0.24
N GLU A 252 5.44 5.58 -0.91
CA GLU A 252 4.39 6.54 -1.28
C GLU A 252 3.26 5.94 -2.12
N THR A 253 3.53 4.84 -2.82
CA THR A 253 2.60 4.19 -3.75
C THR A 253 2.22 2.77 -3.32
N TYR A 254 2.48 2.40 -2.06
CA TYR A 254 2.16 1.06 -1.53
C TYR A 254 0.68 0.70 -1.70
N PHE A 255 -0.22 1.65 -1.43
CA PHE A 255 -1.66 1.47 -1.61
C PHE A 255 -2.01 1.00 -3.03
N GLU A 256 -1.43 1.64 -4.05
CA GLU A 256 -1.63 1.26 -5.45
C GLU A 256 -1.14 -0.17 -5.70
N HIS A 257 0.02 -0.55 -5.16
CA HIS A 257 0.58 -1.88 -5.37
C HIS A 257 -0.35 -2.97 -4.84
N ALA A 258 -0.86 -2.79 -3.61
CA ALA A 258 -1.80 -3.71 -2.98
C ALA A 258 -3.13 -3.77 -3.75
N THR A 259 -3.66 -2.63 -4.18
CA THR A 259 -4.90 -2.54 -4.95
C THR A 259 -4.77 -3.24 -6.31
N LEU A 260 -3.68 -3.01 -7.04
CA LEU A 260 -3.43 -3.68 -8.32
C LEU A 260 -3.23 -5.18 -8.15
N ALA A 261 -2.47 -5.61 -7.13
CA ALA A 261 -2.29 -7.04 -6.83
C ALA A 261 -3.64 -7.73 -6.58
N ARG A 262 -4.50 -7.12 -5.75
CA ARG A 262 -5.86 -7.63 -5.46
C ARG A 262 -6.75 -7.66 -6.69
N TYR A 263 -6.76 -6.58 -7.47
CA TYR A 263 -7.63 -6.45 -8.64
C TYR A 263 -7.24 -7.38 -9.80
N LEU A 264 -5.94 -7.60 -10.01
CA LEU A 264 -5.41 -8.49 -11.05
C LEU A 264 -5.32 -9.96 -10.60
N GLY A 265 -5.44 -10.22 -9.30
CA GLY A 265 -5.30 -11.54 -8.71
C GLY A 265 -3.85 -12.03 -8.64
N PHE A 266 -2.91 -11.11 -8.41
CA PHE A 266 -1.48 -11.38 -8.25
C PHE A 266 -1.08 -11.44 -6.78
N LEU A 267 0.07 -12.05 -6.49
CA LEU A 267 0.62 -12.10 -5.15
C LEU A 267 1.38 -10.81 -4.86
N LEU A 268 1.08 -10.10 -3.77
CA LEU A 268 1.91 -8.98 -3.32
C LEU A 268 3.12 -9.57 -2.56
N VAL A 269 4.34 -9.22 -2.97
CA VAL A 269 5.59 -9.77 -2.41
C VAL A 269 6.62 -8.67 -2.21
N GLU A 270 7.43 -8.78 -1.17
CA GLU A 270 8.63 -7.95 -0.94
C GLU A 270 9.90 -8.74 -1.29
N GLY A 271 11.06 -8.08 -1.33
CA GLY A 271 12.34 -8.72 -1.66
C GLY A 271 12.65 -9.94 -0.76
N ASP A 272 12.39 -9.81 0.53
CA ASP A 272 12.60 -10.87 1.53
C ASP A 272 11.62 -12.05 1.41
N ASP A 273 10.48 -11.86 0.73
CA ASP A 273 9.54 -12.95 0.43
C ASP A 273 10.06 -13.84 -0.71
N LEU A 274 11.08 -13.39 -1.43
CA LEU A 274 11.60 -14.05 -2.62
C LEU A 274 12.99 -14.65 -2.38
N ALA A 275 13.27 -15.76 -3.05
CA ALA A 275 14.56 -16.42 -3.03
C ALA A 275 14.91 -16.95 -4.41
N VAL A 276 16.20 -16.87 -4.76
CA VAL A 276 16.73 -17.50 -5.96
C VAL A 276 17.20 -18.91 -5.62
N SER A 277 16.75 -19.90 -6.41
CA SER A 277 17.18 -21.29 -6.30
C SER A 277 17.00 -21.96 -7.67
N ASP A 278 17.95 -22.82 -8.07
CA ASP A 278 17.94 -23.55 -9.35
C ASP A 278 17.67 -22.67 -10.58
N ASN A 279 18.34 -21.51 -10.65
CA ASN A 279 18.17 -20.50 -11.70
C ASN A 279 16.72 -20.01 -11.88
N ARG A 280 15.91 -20.04 -10.81
CA ARG A 280 14.51 -19.57 -10.80
C ARG A 280 14.24 -18.74 -9.54
N VAL A 281 13.26 -17.84 -9.64
CA VAL A 281 12.74 -17.12 -8.48
C VAL A 281 11.64 -17.94 -7.81
N HIS A 282 11.66 -17.98 -6.48
CA HIS A 282 10.69 -18.67 -5.65
C HIS A 282 10.16 -17.74 -4.57
N ILE A 283 8.89 -17.91 -4.21
CA ILE A 283 8.29 -17.30 -3.02
C ILE A 283 8.55 -18.23 -1.84
N ARG A 284 9.00 -17.66 -0.71
CA ARG A 284 9.08 -18.32 0.59
C ARG A 284 7.70 -18.42 1.20
N THR A 285 7.24 -19.64 1.42
CA THR A 285 5.91 -19.90 1.97
C THR A 285 6.02 -20.83 3.16
N VAL A 286 4.99 -20.85 4.00
CA VAL A 286 4.90 -21.79 5.12
C VAL A 286 4.85 -23.26 4.67
N ALA A 287 4.62 -23.51 3.37
CA ALA A 287 4.62 -24.84 2.73
C ALA A 287 5.85 -25.05 1.81
N GLY A 288 6.96 -24.38 2.11
CA GLY A 288 8.21 -24.42 1.34
C GLY A 288 8.27 -23.44 0.18
N LEU A 289 9.31 -23.56 -0.66
CA LEU A 289 9.51 -22.69 -1.81
C LEU A 289 8.48 -22.98 -2.92
N LYS A 290 7.85 -21.93 -3.46
CA LYS A 290 6.94 -22.03 -4.62
C LYS A 290 7.47 -21.16 -5.75
N ARG A 291 7.73 -21.75 -6.91
CA ARG A 291 8.25 -21.06 -8.10
C ARG A 291 7.36 -19.87 -8.49
N LEU A 292 7.99 -18.74 -8.81
CA LEU A 292 7.40 -17.54 -9.37
C LEU A 292 7.81 -17.39 -10.82
N ASP A 293 6.86 -17.09 -11.71
CA ASP A 293 7.09 -17.09 -13.16
C ASP A 293 7.20 -15.66 -13.72
N VAL A 294 6.41 -14.72 -13.18
CA VAL A 294 6.40 -13.31 -13.60
C VAL A 294 6.44 -12.39 -12.38
N LEU A 295 7.27 -11.36 -12.46
CA LEU A 295 7.43 -10.33 -11.44
C LEU A 295 7.10 -8.95 -12.03
N LEU A 296 5.93 -8.41 -11.67
CA LEU A 296 5.60 -7.01 -11.91
C LEU A 296 6.34 -6.17 -10.87
N ARG A 297 7.42 -5.49 -11.28
CA ARG A 297 8.24 -4.72 -10.35
C ARG A 297 7.67 -3.34 -10.07
N ARG A 298 7.69 -2.96 -8.80
CA ARG A 298 7.43 -1.59 -8.30
C ARG A 298 8.62 -1.01 -7.54
N VAL A 299 9.77 -1.64 -7.71
CA VAL A 299 11.07 -1.26 -7.16
C VAL A 299 11.94 -0.75 -8.31
N ASP A 300 12.68 0.32 -8.05
CA ASP A 300 13.61 0.92 -9.00
C ASP A 300 14.72 -0.05 -9.42
N SER A 301 15.22 0.13 -10.64
CA SER A 301 16.03 -0.88 -11.30
C SER A 301 17.31 -1.19 -10.51
N ASN A 302 17.98 -0.16 -9.98
CA ASN A 302 19.24 -0.29 -9.23
C ASN A 302 19.08 -1.03 -7.88
N SER A 303 17.88 -1.04 -7.32
CA SER A 303 17.59 -1.65 -6.02
C SER A 303 17.14 -3.12 -6.14
N LEU A 304 17.05 -3.68 -7.35
CA LEU A 304 16.49 -5.00 -7.62
C LEU A 304 17.37 -6.18 -7.22
N ASP A 305 18.69 -6.03 -7.22
CA ASP A 305 19.62 -7.11 -6.90
C ASP A 305 20.85 -6.58 -6.15
N PRO A 306 20.94 -6.81 -4.83
CA PRO A 306 22.07 -6.33 -4.05
C PRO A 306 23.40 -7.05 -4.35
N LEU A 307 23.41 -8.17 -5.09
CA LEU A 307 24.66 -8.84 -5.45
C LEU A 307 25.38 -8.20 -6.63
N GLU A 308 24.62 -7.60 -7.56
CA GLU A 308 25.17 -7.08 -8.82
C GLU A 308 24.94 -5.57 -9.04
N LEU A 309 23.98 -4.96 -8.33
CA LEU A 309 23.61 -3.56 -8.47
C LEU A 309 23.97 -2.79 -7.19
N ASP A 310 22.98 -2.28 -6.44
CA ASP A 310 23.22 -1.61 -5.16
C ASP A 310 23.29 -2.59 -3.98
N ALA A 311 24.51 -2.86 -3.50
CA ALA A 311 24.77 -3.73 -2.36
C ALA A 311 24.16 -3.24 -1.03
N SER A 312 23.77 -1.96 -0.93
CA SER A 312 23.07 -1.43 0.24
C SER A 312 21.55 -1.67 0.19
N SER A 313 21.01 -2.07 -0.97
CA SER A 313 19.59 -2.32 -1.15
C SER A 313 19.08 -3.47 -0.27
N ARG A 314 17.93 -3.24 0.35
CA ARG A 314 17.13 -4.27 1.07
C ARG A 314 15.79 -4.55 0.39
N LEU A 315 15.56 -3.99 -0.80
CA LEU A 315 14.27 -4.04 -1.49
C LEU A 315 14.23 -5.13 -2.56
N GLY A 316 15.41 -5.48 -3.09
CA GLY A 316 15.58 -6.41 -4.19
C GLY A 316 15.64 -7.88 -3.78
N VAL A 317 15.90 -8.74 -4.76
CA VAL A 317 16.09 -10.18 -4.58
C VAL A 317 17.54 -10.52 -4.94
N PRO A 318 18.36 -11.01 -3.99
CA PRO A 318 19.74 -11.41 -4.27
C PRO A 318 19.82 -12.44 -5.41
N GLY A 319 20.57 -12.12 -6.47
CA GLY A 319 20.78 -12.97 -7.64
C GLY A 319 19.70 -12.88 -8.72
N LEU A 320 18.78 -11.92 -8.63
CA LEU A 320 17.72 -11.73 -9.63
C LEU A 320 18.28 -11.47 -11.03
N ILE A 321 19.36 -10.70 -11.16
CA ILE A 321 19.94 -10.37 -12.47
C ILE A 321 20.54 -11.62 -13.13
N ASP A 322 21.21 -12.49 -12.37
CA ASP A 322 21.70 -13.78 -12.88
C ASP A 322 20.56 -14.69 -13.35
N VAL A 323 19.45 -14.75 -12.60
CA VAL A 323 18.25 -15.51 -13.02
C VAL A 323 17.63 -14.94 -14.29
N LEU A 324 17.57 -13.61 -14.39
CA LEU A 324 17.05 -12.91 -15.57
C LEU A 324 17.88 -13.25 -16.83
N ARG A 325 19.22 -13.29 -16.72
CA ARG A 325 20.12 -13.68 -17.83
C ARG A 325 19.87 -15.10 -18.33
N LYS A 326 19.39 -15.98 -17.46
CA LYS A 326 19.13 -17.40 -17.75
C LYS A 326 17.68 -17.69 -18.12
N ASP A 327 16.90 -16.65 -18.43
CA ASP A 327 15.48 -16.76 -18.78
C ASP A 327 14.64 -17.44 -17.68
N GLY A 328 15.04 -17.27 -16.42
CA GLY A 328 14.41 -17.95 -15.29
C GLY A 328 13.13 -17.27 -14.77
N VAL A 329 12.94 -15.98 -15.04
CA VAL A 329 11.78 -15.19 -14.60
C VAL A 329 11.52 -14.03 -15.57
N VAL A 330 10.24 -13.73 -15.83
CA VAL A 330 9.85 -12.52 -16.56
C VAL A 330 9.75 -11.36 -15.60
N VAL A 331 10.46 -10.25 -15.85
CA VAL A 331 10.37 -9.02 -15.05
C VAL A 331 9.71 -7.91 -15.87
N ALA A 332 8.59 -7.40 -15.38
CA ALA A 332 7.80 -6.37 -16.03
C ALA A 332 7.87 -5.06 -15.24
N ASN A 333 8.45 -3.97 -15.75
CA ASN A 333 9.27 -3.83 -16.97
C ASN A 333 10.70 -4.36 -16.77
N MET A 334 11.43 -4.58 -17.87
CA MET A 334 12.83 -4.99 -17.82
C MET A 334 13.67 -4.02 -16.97
N PRO A 335 14.59 -4.52 -16.11
CA PRO A 335 15.53 -3.64 -15.40
C PRO A 335 16.32 -2.77 -16.38
N GLY A 336 16.51 -1.48 -16.04
CA GLY A 336 17.18 -0.50 -16.90
C GLY A 336 16.25 0.28 -17.84
N SER A 337 14.96 -0.08 -17.91
CA SER A 337 13.98 0.66 -18.71
C SER A 337 13.83 2.14 -18.30
N GLY A 338 14.19 2.51 -17.06
CA GLY A 338 14.17 3.88 -16.56
C GLY A 338 15.15 4.83 -17.26
N VAL A 339 16.13 4.32 -17.99
CA VAL A 339 17.06 5.16 -18.78
C VAL A 339 16.32 6.06 -19.78
N LEU A 340 15.16 5.62 -20.25
CA LEU A 340 14.31 6.39 -21.16
C LEU A 340 13.58 7.56 -20.50
N GLU A 341 13.52 7.64 -19.18
CA GLU A 341 12.93 8.79 -18.46
C GLU A 341 13.89 9.99 -18.40
N ALA A 342 15.14 9.84 -18.87
CA ALA A 342 16.11 10.92 -18.91
C ALA A 342 15.64 12.07 -19.81
N ARG A 343 15.54 13.29 -19.25
CA ARG A 343 15.13 14.49 -20.01
C ARG A 343 16.08 14.81 -21.17
N ALA A 344 17.35 14.41 -21.05
CA ALA A 344 18.33 14.52 -22.14
C ALA A 344 17.84 13.91 -23.46
N LEU A 345 17.03 12.85 -23.41
CA LEU A 345 16.54 12.15 -24.58
C LEU A 345 15.49 12.92 -25.38
N LEU A 346 14.76 13.84 -24.74
CA LEU A 346 13.68 14.59 -25.39
C LEU A 346 14.18 15.34 -26.62
N GLY A 347 15.35 15.96 -26.56
CA GLY A 347 15.98 16.67 -27.67
C GLY A 347 16.26 15.80 -28.91
N PHE A 348 16.29 14.47 -28.77
CA PHE A 348 16.58 13.52 -29.84
C PHE A 348 15.34 12.80 -30.38
N MET A 349 14.22 12.83 -29.66
CA MET A 349 13.01 12.07 -29.99
C MET A 349 12.47 12.29 -31.42
N PRO A 350 12.43 13.52 -31.97
CA PRO A 350 11.95 13.73 -33.33
C PRO A 350 12.83 13.04 -34.38
N ALA A 351 14.15 13.11 -34.22
CA ALA A 351 15.10 12.46 -35.12
C ALA A 351 15.04 10.93 -35.00
N LEU A 352 14.88 10.41 -33.78
CA LEU A 352 14.72 8.98 -33.52
C LEU A 352 13.43 8.43 -34.13
N SER A 353 12.31 9.16 -34.04
CA SER A 353 11.04 8.76 -34.66
C SER A 353 11.20 8.59 -36.17
N ARG A 354 11.77 9.58 -36.87
CA ARG A 354 12.03 9.49 -38.31
C ARG A 354 12.94 8.31 -38.66
N ARG A 355 13.99 8.07 -37.87
CA ARG A 355 14.99 7.03 -38.13
C ARG A 355 14.43 5.62 -37.92
N LEU A 356 13.69 5.40 -36.83
CA LEU A 356 13.25 4.06 -36.41
C LEU A 356 11.86 3.70 -36.93
N LEU A 357 10.95 4.66 -37.03
CA LEU A 357 9.56 4.44 -37.47
C LEU A 357 9.29 4.96 -38.88
N GLY A 358 10.16 5.79 -39.45
CA GLY A 358 9.93 6.40 -40.76
C GLY A 358 8.87 7.50 -40.78
N GLU A 359 8.41 7.96 -39.61
CA GLU A 359 7.36 8.98 -39.46
C GLU A 359 7.72 10.05 -38.42
N GLU A 360 7.13 11.23 -38.56
CA GLU A 360 7.23 12.31 -37.57
C GLU A 360 6.50 11.95 -36.27
N LEU A 361 6.89 12.60 -35.16
CA LEU A 361 6.18 12.45 -33.89
C LEU A 361 4.73 12.96 -34.03
N LYS A 362 3.77 12.08 -33.75
CA LYS A 362 2.33 12.37 -33.76
C LYS A 362 1.93 13.32 -32.63
N MET A 363 2.67 13.29 -31.52
CA MET A 363 2.47 14.17 -30.37
C MET A 363 3.77 14.93 -30.08
N PRO A 364 3.72 16.28 -30.03
CA PRO A 364 4.88 17.07 -29.61
C PRO A 364 5.20 16.83 -28.12
N HIS A 365 6.36 17.30 -27.71
CA HIS A 365 6.78 17.34 -26.30
C HIS A 365 7.37 18.72 -26.01
N ILE A 366 7.61 19.01 -24.73
CA ILE A 366 8.20 20.29 -24.30
C ILE A 366 9.54 20.51 -25.00
N ALA A 367 9.74 21.69 -25.60
CA ALA A 367 11.02 22.04 -26.23
C ALA A 367 12.16 21.90 -25.22
N THR A 368 13.14 21.07 -25.55
CA THR A 368 14.20 20.63 -24.63
C THR A 368 15.57 20.70 -25.31
N TRP A 369 16.50 21.39 -24.66
CA TRP A 369 17.88 21.57 -25.10
C TRP A 369 18.82 20.89 -24.12
N TRP A 370 19.55 19.88 -24.56
CA TRP A 370 20.51 19.19 -23.71
C TRP A 370 21.88 19.88 -23.75
N CYS A 371 22.31 20.41 -22.60
CA CYS A 371 23.53 21.21 -22.47
C CYS A 371 24.82 20.37 -22.63
N GLY A 372 24.71 19.05 -22.84
CA GLY A 372 25.82 18.21 -23.30
C GLY A 372 26.25 18.52 -24.74
N GLN A 373 25.36 19.09 -25.56
CA GLN A 373 25.70 19.61 -26.88
C GLN A 373 26.05 21.09 -26.80
N ARG A 374 27.19 21.48 -27.37
CA ARG A 374 27.68 22.87 -27.33
C ARG A 374 26.64 23.88 -27.83
N ILE A 375 26.02 23.64 -28.99
CA ILE A 375 25.03 24.56 -29.58
C ILE A 375 23.83 24.74 -28.65
N ALA A 376 23.27 23.64 -28.15
CA ALA A 376 22.13 23.66 -27.23
C ALA A 376 22.48 24.35 -25.90
N ARG A 377 23.68 24.12 -25.37
CA ARG A 377 24.17 24.78 -24.16
C ARG A 377 24.31 26.28 -24.35
N ASP A 378 24.93 26.70 -25.44
CA ASP A 378 25.18 28.12 -25.71
C ASP A 378 23.83 28.87 -25.92
N GLU A 379 22.84 28.22 -26.54
CA GLU A 379 21.44 28.71 -26.61
C GLU A 379 20.82 28.87 -25.22
N VAL A 380 20.87 27.83 -24.38
CA VAL A 380 20.32 27.86 -23.01
C VAL A 380 20.97 28.96 -22.17
N LEU A 381 22.29 29.14 -22.25
CA LEU A 381 23.00 30.19 -21.51
C LEU A 381 22.64 31.60 -22.01
N SER A 382 22.36 31.76 -23.31
CA SER A 382 21.99 33.06 -23.89
C SER A 382 20.58 33.52 -23.47
N ARG A 383 19.69 32.59 -23.13
CA ARG A 383 18.28 32.82 -22.76
C ARG A 383 17.94 32.24 -21.39
N LEU A 384 18.91 32.26 -20.48
CA LEU A 384 18.83 31.58 -19.18
C LEU A 384 17.60 31.99 -18.35
N ASP A 385 17.15 33.25 -18.49
CA ASP A 385 16.01 33.79 -17.74
C ASP A 385 14.65 33.43 -18.37
N GLU A 386 14.62 32.81 -19.55
CA GLU A 386 13.41 32.39 -20.28
C GLU A 386 13.14 30.87 -20.22
N VAL A 387 14.10 30.10 -19.72
CA VAL A 387 14.06 28.63 -19.69
C VAL A 387 14.08 28.10 -18.26
N ALA A 388 13.39 26.97 -18.04
CA ALA A 388 13.55 26.18 -16.82
C ALA A 388 14.77 25.27 -16.97
N ILE A 389 15.68 25.33 -16.00
CA ILE A 389 16.83 24.41 -15.94
C ILE A 389 16.44 23.19 -15.13
N GLU A 390 16.69 22.02 -15.69
CA GLU A 390 16.36 20.72 -15.11
C GLU A 390 17.57 19.79 -15.15
N GLY A 391 17.58 18.77 -14.29
CA GLY A 391 18.57 17.70 -14.34
C GLY A 391 18.39 16.84 -15.59
N ALA A 392 19.48 16.55 -16.30
CA ALA A 392 19.45 15.75 -17.53
C ALA A 392 19.03 14.29 -17.29
N TYR A 393 19.45 13.70 -16.16
CA TYR A 393 19.26 12.28 -15.83
C TYR A 393 18.55 12.02 -14.50
N ARG A 394 18.54 13.00 -13.57
CA ARG A 394 17.99 12.86 -12.22
C ARG A 394 16.79 13.78 -12.04
N ARG A 395 15.94 13.49 -11.05
CA ARG A 395 15.01 14.48 -10.51
C ARG A 395 15.82 15.50 -9.71
N GLY A 396 15.80 16.76 -10.11
CA GLY A 396 16.53 17.86 -9.47
C GLY A 396 17.77 18.32 -10.24
N VAL A 397 18.10 19.60 -10.05
CA VAL A 397 19.25 20.25 -10.69
C VAL A 397 20.50 20.03 -9.81
N PRO A 398 21.60 19.46 -10.33
CA PRO A 398 22.80 19.24 -9.53
C PRO A 398 23.31 20.54 -8.89
N GLY A 399 23.50 20.51 -7.56
CA GLY A 399 23.96 21.66 -6.77
C GLY A 399 22.85 22.56 -6.21
N PHE A 400 21.58 22.15 -6.33
CA PHE A 400 20.42 22.84 -5.78
C PHE A 400 19.58 21.89 -4.92
N ASP A 401 19.02 22.40 -3.82
CA ASP A 401 18.30 21.60 -2.82
C ASP A 401 16.89 21.20 -3.27
N SER A 402 16.35 21.85 -4.30
CA SER A 402 15.03 21.53 -4.86
C SER A 402 15.08 20.30 -5.78
N ASN A 403 14.15 19.36 -5.56
CA ASN A 403 13.91 18.25 -6.49
C ASN A 403 13.22 18.67 -7.79
N GLY A 404 12.86 19.95 -7.91
CA GLY A 404 12.23 20.55 -9.06
C GLY A 404 13.17 21.34 -9.98
N PRO A 405 12.63 21.83 -11.10
CA PRO A 405 13.28 22.77 -12.01
C PRO A 405 13.76 24.03 -11.28
N VAL A 406 14.84 24.61 -11.78
CA VAL A 406 15.39 25.89 -11.32
C VAL A 406 15.13 26.95 -12.38
N LEU A 407 14.43 28.01 -12.00
CA LEU A 407 14.26 29.20 -12.82
C LEU A 407 15.35 30.21 -12.46
N ALA A 408 16.23 30.52 -13.42
CA ALA A 408 17.34 31.44 -13.16
C ALA A 408 16.86 32.85 -12.79
N SER A 409 15.67 33.24 -13.25
CA SER A 409 15.01 34.50 -12.89
C SER A 409 14.60 34.60 -11.42
N GLU A 410 14.48 33.47 -10.72
CA GLU A 410 14.10 33.39 -9.31
C GLU A 410 15.34 33.25 -8.38
N LEU A 411 16.54 33.12 -8.95
CA LEU A 411 17.80 33.03 -8.20
C LEU A 411 18.39 34.42 -7.91
N ASP A 412 19.15 34.52 -6.82
CA ASP A 412 20.01 35.66 -6.56
C ASP A 412 21.23 35.68 -7.51
N ALA A 413 21.95 36.81 -7.57
CA ALA A 413 23.09 36.97 -8.48
C ALA A 413 24.18 35.89 -8.25
N GLY A 414 24.39 35.49 -6.99
CA GLY A 414 25.32 34.43 -6.62
C GLY A 414 24.87 33.05 -7.11
N GLY A 415 23.61 32.67 -6.87
CA GLY A 415 23.00 31.44 -7.37
C GLY A 415 23.01 31.36 -8.89
N ARG A 416 22.72 32.48 -9.57
CA ARG A 416 22.74 32.58 -11.03
C ARG A 416 24.15 32.32 -11.59
N GLN A 417 25.18 32.95 -11.03
CA GLN A 417 26.56 32.71 -11.49
C GLN A 417 26.99 31.25 -11.24
N ARG A 418 26.64 30.69 -10.07
CA ARG A 418 26.91 29.26 -9.77
C ARG A 418 26.27 28.34 -10.81
N LEU A 419 25.04 28.62 -11.23
CA LEU A 419 24.34 27.83 -12.24
C LEU A 419 25.06 27.88 -13.60
N ILE A 420 25.47 29.07 -14.03
CA ILE A 420 26.21 29.28 -15.28
C ILE A 420 27.54 28.51 -15.25
N ASP A 421 28.31 28.65 -14.17
CA ASP A 421 29.60 27.98 -14.01
C ASP A 421 29.44 26.46 -14.01
N ALA A 422 28.39 25.95 -13.35
CA ALA A 422 28.09 24.52 -13.30
C ALA A 422 27.69 23.95 -14.66
N ILE A 423 26.82 24.64 -15.43
CA ILE A 423 26.47 24.27 -16.80
C ILE A 423 27.70 24.33 -17.71
N GLY A 424 28.57 25.34 -17.52
CA GLY A 424 29.83 25.46 -18.26
C GLY A 424 30.78 24.29 -18.00
N ALA A 425 30.92 23.87 -16.74
CA ALA A 425 31.81 22.81 -16.31
C ALA A 425 31.31 21.41 -16.67
N ARG A 426 30.01 21.13 -16.46
CA ARG A 426 29.39 19.80 -16.67
C ARG A 426 28.04 19.88 -17.37
N GLY A 427 28.00 20.53 -18.54
CA GLY A 427 26.76 20.74 -19.31
C GLY A 427 25.96 19.46 -19.60
N MET A 428 26.59 18.29 -19.67
CA MET A 428 25.89 17.01 -19.88
C MET A 428 24.88 16.65 -18.78
N ASP A 429 25.00 17.23 -17.58
CA ASP A 429 24.10 16.96 -16.46
C ASP A 429 22.87 17.89 -16.42
N TYR A 430 22.78 18.84 -17.37
CA TYR A 430 21.75 19.87 -17.41
C TYR A 430 20.96 19.84 -18.72
N VAL A 431 19.68 20.17 -18.64
CA VAL A 431 18.82 20.47 -19.79
C VAL A 431 18.14 21.82 -19.54
N GLY A 432 17.97 22.61 -20.59
CA GLY A 432 17.03 23.73 -20.60
C GLY A 432 15.70 23.28 -21.21
N GLN A 433 14.59 23.69 -20.63
CA GLN A 433 13.25 23.45 -21.15
C GLN A 433 12.46 24.75 -21.21
N GLU A 434 11.57 24.85 -22.20
CA GLU A 434 10.64 25.98 -22.27
C GLU A 434 9.66 25.96 -21.07
N VAL A 435 9.40 27.14 -20.48
CA VAL A 435 8.43 27.28 -19.39
C VAL A 435 7.01 27.24 -19.95
N VAL A 436 6.45 26.03 -20.08
CA VAL A 436 5.11 25.82 -20.63
C VAL A 436 4.03 26.02 -19.55
N ARG A 437 2.95 26.71 -19.94
CA ARG A 437 1.73 26.81 -19.14
C ARG A 437 0.70 25.79 -19.62
N LEU A 438 0.26 24.91 -18.72
CA LEU A 438 -0.65 23.81 -19.02
C LEU A 438 -2.11 24.25 -18.93
N SER A 439 -2.98 23.55 -19.64
CA SER A 439 -4.42 23.77 -19.60
C SER A 439 -5.04 23.64 -18.20
N THR A 440 -6.15 24.35 -18.00
CA THR A 440 -6.97 24.25 -16.79
C THR A 440 -8.21 23.38 -16.98
N MET A 441 -8.69 22.78 -15.89
CA MET A 441 -9.97 22.07 -15.82
C MET A 441 -10.87 22.66 -14.72
N PRO A 442 -12.21 22.51 -14.84
CA PRO A 442 -13.15 22.82 -13.77
C PRO A 442 -12.94 21.97 -12.52
N VAL A 443 -12.91 22.62 -11.35
CA VAL A 443 -12.87 21.98 -10.04
C VAL A 443 -13.95 22.58 -9.15
N TRP A 444 -14.64 21.72 -8.39
CA TRP A 444 -15.62 22.17 -7.41
C TRP A 444 -14.95 22.57 -6.09
N GLU A 445 -15.15 23.81 -5.67
CA GLU A 445 -14.61 24.36 -4.43
C GLU A 445 -15.63 25.27 -3.75
N GLN A 446 -16.00 24.97 -2.51
CA GLN A 446 -16.87 25.82 -1.67
C GLN A 446 -18.18 26.24 -2.37
N GLY A 447 -18.77 25.35 -3.18
CA GLY A 447 -20.02 25.63 -3.89
C GLY A 447 -19.86 26.44 -5.19
N GLN A 448 -18.63 26.66 -5.64
CA GLN A 448 -18.27 27.34 -6.88
C GLN A 448 -17.42 26.42 -7.77
N ILE A 449 -17.38 26.72 -9.05
CA ILE A 449 -16.49 26.05 -10.00
C ILE A 449 -15.35 27.00 -10.31
N THR A 450 -14.11 26.53 -10.13
CA THR A 450 -12.89 27.30 -10.38
C THR A 450 -11.98 26.57 -11.37
N PRO A 451 -11.23 27.28 -12.23
CA PRO A 451 -10.24 26.66 -13.10
C PRO A 451 -9.00 26.27 -12.28
N ARG A 452 -8.49 25.06 -12.50
CA ARG A 452 -7.21 24.61 -11.93
C ARG A 452 -6.33 23.92 -12.96
N PRO A 453 -5.01 24.18 -12.97
CA PRO A 453 -4.07 23.47 -13.84
C PRO A 453 -4.08 21.97 -13.54
N PHE A 454 -3.89 21.15 -14.57
CA PHE A 454 -3.82 19.70 -14.41
C PHE A 454 -2.77 19.04 -15.30
N VAL A 455 -2.35 17.85 -14.89
CA VAL A 455 -1.55 16.92 -15.69
C VAL A 455 -2.29 15.58 -15.74
N LEU A 456 -2.41 15.02 -16.94
CA LEU A 456 -2.99 13.72 -17.17
C LEU A 456 -1.89 12.70 -17.42
N ARG A 457 -1.86 11.61 -16.65
CA ARG A 457 -1.03 10.44 -16.99
C ARG A 457 -1.85 9.40 -17.72
N VAL A 458 -1.44 9.07 -18.94
CA VAL A 458 -2.06 8.04 -19.79
C VAL A 458 -1.22 6.77 -19.73
N PHE A 459 -1.87 5.60 -19.63
CA PHE A 459 -1.20 4.29 -19.52
C PHE A 459 -1.39 3.45 -20.78
N ALA A 460 -0.33 2.76 -21.18
CA ALA A 460 -0.29 1.82 -22.30
C ALA A 460 0.28 0.47 -21.83
N ALA A 461 -0.47 -0.61 -22.05
CA ALA A 461 -0.05 -1.97 -21.78
C ALA A 461 0.35 -2.66 -23.08
N ALA A 462 1.50 -3.31 -23.09
CA ALA A 462 1.93 -4.11 -24.22
C ALA A 462 1.08 -5.40 -24.29
N THR A 463 0.58 -5.74 -25.47
CA THR A 463 -0.24 -6.93 -25.76
C THR A 463 0.31 -7.63 -27.01
N PRO A 464 -0.13 -8.88 -27.31
CA PRO A 464 0.25 -9.55 -28.55
C PRO A 464 -0.12 -8.76 -29.82
N ASP A 465 -1.20 -7.99 -29.78
CA ASP A 465 -1.73 -7.21 -30.91
C ASP A 465 -1.22 -5.75 -30.95
N GLY A 466 -0.23 -5.40 -30.12
CA GLY A 466 0.31 -4.04 -30.01
C GLY A 466 0.05 -3.40 -28.64
N TRP A 467 -0.21 -2.10 -28.59
CA TRP A 467 -0.40 -1.35 -27.33
C TRP A 467 -1.88 -1.11 -27.03
N ALA A 468 -2.34 -1.57 -25.87
CA ALA A 468 -3.67 -1.26 -25.34
C ALA A 468 -3.59 -0.01 -24.45
N ILE A 469 -4.34 1.04 -24.80
CA ILE A 469 -4.39 2.29 -24.02
C ILE A 469 -5.57 2.24 -23.04
N MET A 470 -5.33 2.61 -21.78
CA MET A 470 -6.40 2.71 -20.78
C MET A 470 -7.37 3.83 -21.16
N PRO A 471 -8.69 3.60 -21.34
CA PRO A 471 -9.65 4.65 -21.67
C PRO A 471 -9.97 5.54 -20.46
N GLY A 472 -9.03 6.44 -20.18
CA GLY A 472 -8.94 7.27 -18.97
C GLY A 472 -7.48 7.45 -18.59
N GLY A 473 -7.23 7.77 -17.32
CA GLY A 473 -5.87 7.94 -16.83
C GLY A 473 -5.85 8.48 -15.42
N PHE A 474 -4.67 8.86 -14.98
CA PHE A 474 -4.44 9.40 -13.67
C PHE A 474 -4.25 10.92 -13.76
N CYS A 475 -5.28 11.68 -13.37
CA CYS A 475 -5.27 13.14 -13.43
C CYS A 475 -4.88 13.73 -12.08
N ARG A 476 -3.88 14.61 -12.10
CA ARG A 476 -3.42 15.40 -10.94
C ARG A 476 -3.71 16.87 -11.18
N ILE A 477 -4.30 17.52 -10.19
CA ILE A 477 -4.71 18.93 -10.21
C ILE A 477 -3.81 19.70 -9.26
N ALA A 478 -3.23 20.82 -9.70
CA ALA A 478 -2.47 21.69 -8.80
C ALA A 478 -3.36 22.32 -7.73
N GLU A 479 -2.86 22.41 -6.50
CA GLU A 479 -3.53 23.16 -5.43
C GLU A 479 -3.55 24.67 -5.73
N GLN A 480 -2.45 25.19 -6.26
CA GLN A 480 -2.31 26.60 -6.64
C GLN A 480 -2.78 26.87 -8.07
N ALA A 481 -3.14 28.12 -8.35
CA ALA A 481 -3.54 28.57 -9.69
C ALA A 481 -2.36 28.78 -10.66
N ASP A 482 -1.12 28.49 -10.23
CA ASP A 482 0.06 28.60 -11.08
C ASP A 482 0.07 27.46 -12.11
N ALA A 483 -0.21 27.82 -13.37
CA ALA A 483 -0.31 26.89 -14.48
C ALA A 483 1.03 26.47 -15.08
N ARG A 484 2.17 26.93 -14.55
CA ARG A 484 3.47 26.48 -15.03
C ARG A 484 3.62 24.98 -14.76
N ALA A 485 4.03 24.21 -15.76
CA ALA A 485 4.23 22.76 -15.64
C ALA A 485 5.18 22.37 -14.50
N VAL A 486 6.08 23.28 -14.14
CA VAL A 486 7.05 23.17 -13.06
C VAL A 486 6.42 23.17 -11.65
N SER A 487 5.24 23.75 -11.48
CA SER A 487 4.55 23.90 -10.19
C SER A 487 3.62 22.71 -9.83
N MET A 488 3.59 21.67 -10.68
CA MET A 488 2.71 20.49 -10.52
C MET A 488 3.28 19.39 -9.59
N GLY A 489 4.47 19.59 -9.03
CA GLY A 489 5.18 18.62 -8.18
C GLY A 489 4.72 18.60 -6.72
N ASP A 490 4.19 19.72 -6.22
CA ASP A 490 3.90 19.94 -4.81
C ASP A 490 2.38 20.07 -4.59
N GLY A 491 1.75 18.98 -4.12
CA GLY A 491 0.34 18.95 -3.73
C GLY A 491 -0.62 18.79 -4.91
N ALA A 492 -1.27 17.62 -5.01
CA ALA A 492 -2.27 17.44 -6.06
C ALA A 492 -3.46 16.60 -5.62
N ARG A 493 -4.60 17.29 -5.50
CA ARG A 493 -5.93 16.68 -5.60
C ARG A 493 -5.97 15.85 -6.90
N ALA A 494 -6.53 14.65 -6.86
CA ALA A 494 -6.68 13.82 -8.05
C ALA A 494 -8.07 13.96 -8.65
N ALA A 495 -8.23 13.66 -9.94
CA ALA A 495 -9.55 13.53 -10.57
C ALA A 495 -9.67 12.19 -11.31
N ASP A 496 -10.90 11.70 -11.45
CA ASP A 496 -11.20 10.68 -12.46
C ASP A 496 -11.16 11.33 -13.85
N VAL A 497 -10.97 10.52 -14.88
CA VAL A 497 -10.85 10.96 -16.27
C VAL A 497 -11.87 10.20 -17.09
N TRP A 498 -12.84 10.92 -17.64
CA TRP A 498 -13.91 10.34 -18.45
C TRP A 498 -13.67 10.63 -19.92
N VAL A 499 -13.41 9.56 -20.66
CA VAL A 499 -13.48 9.61 -22.12
C VAL A 499 -14.95 9.49 -22.49
N VAL A 500 -15.52 10.50 -23.15
CA VAL A 500 -16.94 10.57 -23.47
C VAL A 500 -17.18 10.12 -24.90
N SER A 501 -17.91 9.02 -25.09
CA SER A 501 -18.24 8.51 -26.42
C SER A 501 -19.62 8.97 -26.91
N GLY A 502 -19.74 9.13 -28.23
CA GLY A 502 -21.03 9.34 -28.89
C GLY A 502 -21.91 8.09 -28.95
N LYS A 503 -21.35 6.89 -28.70
CA LYS A 503 -22.05 5.60 -28.77
C LYS A 503 -22.12 4.93 -27.40
N GLN A 504 -23.15 4.12 -27.19
CA GLN A 504 -23.26 3.30 -25.99
C GLN A 504 -22.08 2.31 -25.93
N VAL A 505 -21.36 2.31 -24.81
CA VAL A 505 -20.14 1.50 -24.65
C VAL A 505 -20.47 0.12 -24.11
N SER A 506 -19.76 -0.90 -24.60
CA SER A 506 -19.91 -2.29 -24.14
C SER A 506 -19.58 -2.43 -22.65
N THR A 507 -20.36 -3.26 -21.95
CA THR A 507 -20.19 -3.52 -20.51
C THR A 507 -19.23 -4.69 -20.25
N ALA A 508 -18.03 -4.63 -20.82
CA ALA A 508 -16.99 -5.62 -20.55
C ALA A 508 -16.65 -5.64 -19.04
N THR A 509 -16.31 -6.83 -18.53
CA THR A 509 -16.01 -7.08 -17.11
C THR A 509 -14.79 -7.98 -17.02
N LEU A 510 -13.94 -7.75 -16.02
CA LEU A 510 -12.82 -8.66 -15.71
C LEU A 510 -13.26 -10.01 -15.18
N LEU A 511 -14.54 -10.14 -14.83
CA LEU A 511 -15.10 -11.39 -14.36
C LEU A 511 -15.09 -12.38 -15.53
N PRO A 512 -14.49 -13.57 -15.35
CA PRO A 512 -14.56 -14.62 -16.36
C PRO A 512 -16.02 -14.91 -16.70
N ALA A 513 -16.28 -15.24 -17.98
CA ALA A 513 -17.59 -15.74 -18.40
C ALA A 513 -18.01 -16.88 -17.46
N THR A 514 -19.25 -16.82 -16.95
CA THR A 514 -19.78 -17.72 -15.92
C THR A 514 -19.55 -19.20 -16.25
N ASP A 515 -19.57 -19.55 -17.53
CA ASP A 515 -19.46 -20.93 -18.02
C ASP A 515 -18.03 -21.49 -17.99
N LYS A 516 -17.01 -20.66 -17.73
CA LYS A 516 -15.59 -21.08 -17.68
C LYS A 516 -14.98 -21.07 -16.27
N VAL A 517 -15.75 -20.74 -15.23
CA VAL A 517 -15.24 -20.69 -13.86
C VAL A 517 -15.12 -22.10 -13.29
N ARG A 518 -13.90 -22.62 -13.22
CA ARG A 518 -13.62 -23.89 -12.52
C ARG A 518 -13.72 -23.67 -11.01
N ILE A 519 -14.58 -24.43 -10.34
CA ILE A 519 -14.67 -24.43 -8.89
C ILE A 519 -13.35 -24.96 -8.31
N ARG A 520 -12.70 -24.15 -7.47
CA ARG A 520 -11.45 -24.51 -6.79
C ARG A 520 -11.59 -24.30 -5.29
N ARG A 521 -11.16 -25.29 -4.50
CA ARG A 521 -11.03 -25.20 -3.04
C ARG A 521 -9.54 -25.36 -2.69
N ILE A 522 -8.81 -24.26 -2.78
CA ILE A 522 -7.35 -24.24 -2.57
C ILE A 522 -7.08 -23.46 -1.29
N ALA A 523 -6.35 -24.06 -0.35
CA ALA A 523 -5.72 -23.31 0.72
C ALA A 523 -4.65 -22.42 0.07
N GLY A 524 -4.93 -21.12 -0.03
CA GLY A 524 -4.08 -20.18 -0.76
C GLY A 524 -2.61 -20.22 -0.28
N VAL A 525 -1.70 -19.81 -1.16
CA VAL A 525 -0.28 -19.70 -0.80
C VAL A 525 -0.12 -18.60 0.25
N LEU A 526 0.46 -18.94 1.41
CA LEU A 526 0.76 -18.00 2.47
C LEU A 526 2.27 -17.74 2.52
N PRO A 527 2.74 -16.54 2.10
CA PRO A 527 4.13 -16.14 2.27
C PRO A 527 4.55 -16.19 3.73
N SER A 528 5.81 -16.55 4.01
CA SER A 528 6.31 -16.70 5.37
C SER A 528 6.24 -15.41 6.19
N ARG A 529 6.53 -14.25 5.58
CA ARG A 529 6.42 -12.94 6.24
C ARG A 529 4.97 -12.57 6.58
N ALA A 530 4.03 -12.90 5.70
CA ALA A 530 2.61 -12.69 5.97
C ALA A 530 2.13 -13.57 7.15
N ALA A 531 2.65 -14.80 7.24
CA ALA A 531 2.40 -15.67 8.37
C ALA A 531 3.01 -15.14 9.68
N ASP A 532 4.24 -14.62 9.62
CA ASP A 532 4.93 -13.99 10.76
C ASP A 532 4.16 -12.75 11.26
N ASN A 533 3.74 -11.89 10.34
CA ASN A 533 2.91 -10.73 10.66
C ASN A 533 1.57 -11.16 11.30
N LEU A 534 0.91 -12.22 10.83
CA LEU A 534 -0.32 -12.72 11.44
C LEU A 534 -0.07 -13.27 12.84
N PHE A 535 1.02 -14.01 13.04
CA PHE A 535 1.46 -14.50 14.33
C PHE A 535 1.70 -13.34 15.31
N TRP A 536 2.48 -12.34 14.92
CA TRP A 536 2.74 -11.16 15.75
C TRP A 536 1.53 -10.29 15.99
N LEU A 537 0.65 -10.12 14.99
CA LEU A 537 -0.63 -9.42 15.16
C LEU A 537 -1.42 -10.06 16.31
N GLY A 538 -1.55 -11.39 16.30
CA GLY A 538 -2.22 -12.13 17.37
C GLY A 538 -1.58 -11.91 18.74
N ARG A 539 -0.24 -11.94 18.80
CA ARG A 539 0.52 -11.70 20.04
C ARG A 539 0.36 -10.27 20.56
N TYR A 540 0.45 -9.25 19.69
CA TYR A 540 0.30 -7.86 20.10
C TYR A 540 -1.09 -7.57 20.66
N LEU A 541 -2.13 -8.09 20.01
CA LEU A 541 -3.51 -7.92 20.49
C LEU A 541 -3.72 -8.62 21.84
N GLU A 542 -3.15 -9.81 22.03
CA GLU A 542 -3.27 -10.53 23.31
C GLU A 542 -2.43 -9.89 24.43
N ARG A 543 -1.26 -9.31 24.11
CA ARG A 543 -0.51 -8.48 25.06
C ARG A 543 -1.29 -7.25 25.46
N ALA A 544 -1.94 -6.58 24.51
CA ALA A 544 -2.78 -5.43 24.79
C ALA A 544 -3.93 -5.85 25.72
N GLU A 545 -4.61 -6.98 25.45
CA GLU A 545 -5.65 -7.52 26.33
C GLU A 545 -5.12 -7.77 27.76
N ALA A 546 -3.94 -8.37 27.88
CA ALA A 546 -3.33 -8.66 29.17
C ALA A 546 -2.95 -7.38 29.95
N THR A 547 -2.35 -6.38 29.28
CA THR A 547 -2.05 -5.08 29.88
C THR A 547 -3.32 -4.35 30.33
N LEU A 548 -4.37 -4.34 29.49
CA LEU A 548 -5.66 -3.73 29.81
C LEU A 548 -6.35 -4.42 31.00
N ARG A 549 -6.22 -5.75 31.13
CA ARG A 549 -6.74 -6.49 32.29
C ARG A 549 -6.00 -6.13 33.58
N LEU A 550 -4.69 -5.89 33.53
CA LEU A 550 -3.92 -5.37 34.67
C LEU A 550 -4.32 -3.93 35.03
N VAL A 551 -4.54 -3.07 34.02
CA VAL A 551 -5.06 -1.70 34.21
C VAL A 551 -6.43 -1.74 34.89
N ARG A 552 -7.35 -2.58 34.42
CA ARG A 552 -8.67 -2.78 35.03
C ARG A 552 -8.56 -3.30 36.46
N ALA A 553 -7.64 -4.23 36.74
CA ALA A 553 -7.40 -4.75 38.09
C ALA A 553 -6.83 -3.69 39.05
N LEU A 554 -6.07 -2.70 38.55
CA LEU A 554 -5.61 -1.55 39.35
C LEU A 554 -6.73 -0.53 39.63
N GLY A 555 -7.62 -0.32 38.67
CA GLY A 555 -8.71 0.68 38.75
C GLY A 555 -9.99 0.18 39.42
N SER A 556 -10.23 -1.13 39.42
CA SER A 556 -11.46 -1.71 39.96
C SER A 556 -11.54 -1.53 41.49
N PRO A 557 -12.66 -1.05 42.05
CA PRO A 557 -12.84 -0.98 43.50
C PRO A 557 -13.01 -2.40 44.07
N SER A 558 -11.90 -3.00 44.52
CA SER A 558 -11.94 -4.30 45.20
C SER A 558 -12.60 -4.17 46.58
N GLY A 559 -13.92 -4.36 46.62
CA GLY A 559 -14.71 -4.73 47.80
C GLY A 559 -14.56 -3.87 49.07
N PRO A 560 -15.08 -4.34 50.21
CA PRO A 560 -15.01 -3.63 51.50
C PRO A 560 -13.59 -3.51 52.10
N ASN A 561 -12.56 -4.06 51.45
CA ASN A 561 -11.17 -4.14 51.92
C ASN A 561 -10.20 -3.14 51.23
N LYS A 562 -10.71 -2.12 50.53
CA LYS A 562 -9.86 -1.10 49.87
C LYS A 562 -8.96 -0.41 50.91
N GLY A 563 -7.63 -0.56 50.79
CA GLY A 563 -6.64 0.02 51.70
C GLY A 563 -6.03 -0.94 52.73
N THR A 564 -6.30 -2.25 52.66
CA THR A 564 -5.59 -3.27 53.44
C THR A 564 -4.13 -3.43 52.97
N ALA A 565 -3.26 -3.96 53.85
CA ALA A 565 -1.87 -4.25 53.49
C ALA A 565 -1.74 -5.28 52.34
N ALA A 566 -2.67 -6.23 52.27
CA ALA A 566 -2.75 -7.23 51.20
C ALA A 566 -3.12 -6.60 49.84
N SER A 567 -4.04 -5.63 49.83
CA SER A 567 -4.42 -4.88 48.62
C SER A 567 -3.25 -4.06 48.06
N LEU A 568 -2.44 -3.44 48.94
CA LEU A 568 -1.24 -2.71 48.54
C LEU A 568 -0.15 -3.63 47.96
N GLN A 569 0.08 -4.81 48.56
CA GLN A 569 1.05 -5.79 48.06
C GLN A 569 0.64 -6.34 46.69
N SER A 570 -0.66 -6.59 46.50
CA SER A 570 -1.23 -7.03 45.22
C SER A 570 -1.05 -5.98 44.13
N ALA A 571 -1.32 -4.71 44.44
CA ALA A 571 -1.07 -3.59 43.52
C ALA A 571 0.42 -3.45 43.17
N GLU A 572 1.33 -3.66 44.12
CA GLU A 572 2.78 -3.67 43.87
C GLU A 572 3.20 -4.83 42.97
N ARG A 573 2.58 -6.01 43.07
CA ARG A 573 2.81 -7.13 42.13
C ARG A 573 2.36 -6.76 40.71
N ILE A 574 1.19 -6.15 40.55
CA ILE A 574 0.72 -5.65 39.25
C ILE A 574 1.70 -4.61 38.68
N GLN A 575 2.13 -3.64 39.49
CA GLN A 575 3.11 -2.64 39.08
C GLN A 575 4.42 -3.28 38.61
N ARG A 576 4.96 -4.26 39.36
CA ARG A 576 6.18 -4.99 38.96
C ARG A 576 6.01 -5.75 37.65
N LEU A 577 4.83 -6.33 37.39
CA LEU A 577 4.52 -6.94 36.11
C LEU A 577 4.50 -5.91 34.96
N LEU A 578 3.84 -4.77 35.15
CA LEU A 578 3.80 -3.70 34.16
C LEU A 578 5.20 -3.13 33.86
N VAL A 579 6.05 -3.00 34.88
CA VAL A 579 7.47 -2.63 34.70
C VAL A 579 8.21 -3.70 33.89
N ALA A 580 8.06 -4.97 34.24
CA ALA A 580 8.72 -6.08 33.54
C ALA A 580 8.28 -6.19 32.08
N TRP A 581 7.05 -5.78 31.76
CA TRP A 581 6.52 -5.74 30.39
C TRP A 581 6.89 -4.46 29.64
N GLY A 582 7.56 -3.51 30.30
CA GLY A 582 7.89 -2.22 29.72
C GLY A 582 6.67 -1.35 29.43
N ALA A 583 5.56 -1.58 30.14
CA ALA A 583 4.32 -0.81 30.03
C ALA A 583 4.38 0.51 30.80
N ILE A 584 5.21 0.57 31.86
CA ILE A 584 5.39 1.75 32.71
C ILE A 584 6.87 1.98 33.06
N SER A 585 7.18 3.18 33.52
CA SER A 585 8.47 3.55 34.09
C SER A 585 8.76 2.85 35.42
N GLN A 586 10.04 2.66 35.75
CA GLN A 586 10.44 2.31 37.13
C GLN A 586 10.31 3.56 38.01
N THR A 587 9.11 3.83 38.52
CA THR A 587 8.84 4.90 39.48
C THR A 587 8.40 4.32 40.82
N SER A 588 9.19 4.58 41.88
CA SER A 588 9.02 3.89 43.17
C SER A 588 7.83 4.36 44.03
N ARG A 589 7.01 5.36 43.62
CA ARG A 589 5.89 5.90 44.44
C ARG A 589 4.77 6.60 43.63
N ALA A 590 4.34 6.04 42.51
CA ALA A 590 3.21 6.61 41.76
C ALA A 590 1.86 6.10 42.30
N ALA A 591 0.82 6.94 42.30
CA ALA A 591 -0.54 6.54 42.63
C ALA A 591 -1.06 5.50 41.60
N PRO A 592 -1.90 4.52 42.00
CA PRO A 592 -2.42 3.49 41.08
C PRO A 592 -3.05 4.04 39.81
N GLY A 593 -3.83 5.13 39.90
CA GLY A 593 -4.43 5.81 38.75
C GLY A 593 -3.39 6.32 37.73
N ARG A 594 -2.29 6.91 38.21
CA ARG A 594 -1.18 7.35 37.34
C ARG A 594 -0.45 6.18 36.68
N ILE A 595 -0.27 5.08 37.41
CA ILE A 595 0.32 3.85 36.87
C ILE A 595 -0.58 3.27 35.78
N ALA A 596 -1.89 3.23 36.04
CA ALA A 596 -2.91 2.75 35.10
C ALA A 596 -2.96 3.61 33.83
N ALA A 597 -2.92 4.95 33.97
CA ALA A 597 -2.87 5.88 32.85
C ALA A 597 -1.58 5.72 32.00
N GLU A 598 -0.40 5.59 32.62
CA GLU A 598 0.86 5.35 31.88
C GLU A 598 0.80 4.03 31.10
N ALA A 599 0.33 2.95 31.74
CA ALA A 599 0.18 1.64 31.12
C ALA A 599 -0.86 1.63 29.99
N LEU A 600 -1.88 2.49 30.06
CA LEU A 600 -2.90 2.62 29.04
C LEU A 600 -2.39 3.40 27.82
N GLN A 601 -1.79 4.59 28.01
CA GLN A 601 -1.64 5.59 26.94
C GLN A 601 -0.20 5.99 26.59
N SER A 602 0.83 5.50 27.27
CA SER A 602 2.20 5.96 26.99
C SER A 602 2.68 5.54 25.60
N ALA A 603 3.01 6.49 24.74
CA ALA A 603 3.57 6.22 23.41
C ALA A 603 5.06 5.82 23.43
N GLU A 604 5.77 6.09 24.52
CA GLU A 604 7.20 5.78 24.67
C GLU A 604 7.44 4.36 25.23
N ARG A 605 6.42 3.81 25.90
CA ARG A 605 6.47 2.49 26.55
C ARG A 605 5.99 1.43 25.58
N PHE A 606 6.90 0.57 25.12
CA PHE A 606 6.56 -0.48 24.13
C PHE A 606 5.51 -1.49 24.63
N GLY A 607 5.34 -1.63 25.96
CA GLY A 607 4.37 -2.52 26.59
C GLY A 607 3.03 -1.87 26.96
N SER A 608 2.85 -0.56 26.72
CA SER A 608 1.57 0.10 26.99
C SER A 608 0.49 -0.40 26.03
N ALA A 609 -0.78 -0.30 26.43
CA ALA A 609 -1.89 -0.70 25.57
C ALA A 609 -1.87 0.06 24.24
N LEU A 610 -1.66 1.38 24.26
CA LEU A 610 -1.54 2.21 23.05
C LEU A 610 -0.41 1.74 22.13
N SER A 611 0.80 1.51 22.67
CA SER A 611 1.95 1.09 21.86
C SER A 611 1.76 -0.30 21.25
N LEU A 612 1.15 -1.22 21.99
CA LEU A 612 0.83 -2.58 21.54
C LEU A 612 -0.25 -2.56 20.45
N VAL A 613 -1.32 -1.78 20.63
CA VAL A 613 -2.37 -1.61 19.61
C VAL A 613 -1.81 -0.90 18.37
N ARG A 614 -0.93 0.08 18.52
CA ARG A 614 -0.21 0.69 17.38
C ARG A 614 0.71 -0.30 16.68
N ALA A 615 1.36 -1.22 17.41
CA ALA A 615 2.17 -2.29 16.81
C ALA A 615 1.28 -3.29 16.05
N ALA A 616 0.13 -3.65 16.61
CA ALA A 616 -0.88 -4.46 15.93
C ALA A 616 -1.37 -3.76 14.65
N LEU A 617 -1.71 -2.47 14.71
CA LEU A 617 -2.14 -1.68 13.55
C LEU A 617 -1.06 -1.65 12.46
N ARG A 618 0.20 -1.35 12.79
CA ARG A 618 1.31 -1.37 11.82
C ARG A 618 1.47 -2.73 11.13
N THR A 619 1.34 -3.81 11.91
CA THR A 619 1.42 -5.18 11.41
C THR A 619 0.23 -5.53 10.51
N ALA A 620 -0.97 -5.10 10.90
CA ALA A 620 -2.21 -5.25 10.15
C ALA A 620 -2.18 -4.48 8.82
N THR A 621 -1.52 -3.31 8.74
CA THR A 621 -1.41 -2.52 7.50
C THR A 621 -0.79 -3.32 6.36
N SER A 622 0.23 -4.13 6.68
CA SER A 622 0.88 -5.02 5.72
C SER A 622 0.05 -6.25 5.35
N LEU A 623 -1.10 -6.47 6.00
CA LEU A 623 -2.00 -7.61 5.84
C LEU A 623 -3.42 -7.18 5.45
N ARG A 624 -3.60 -5.93 5.00
CA ARG A 624 -4.92 -5.33 4.78
C ARG A 624 -5.77 -6.13 3.80
N GLU A 625 -5.15 -6.81 2.84
CA GLU A 625 -5.82 -7.68 1.87
C GLU A 625 -6.38 -8.98 2.48
N ARG A 626 -6.01 -9.30 3.73
CA ARG A 626 -6.39 -10.53 4.45
C ARG A 626 -7.33 -10.29 5.63
N LEU A 627 -7.53 -9.04 6.02
CA LEU A 627 -8.47 -8.65 7.06
C LEU A 627 -9.78 -8.19 6.42
N SER A 628 -10.91 -8.52 7.06
CA SER A 628 -12.19 -7.94 6.67
C SER A 628 -12.18 -6.42 6.95
N PRO A 629 -12.91 -5.61 6.17
CA PRO A 629 -13.05 -4.18 6.41
C PRO A 629 -13.43 -3.84 7.87
N ASP A 630 -14.37 -4.59 8.45
CA ASP A 630 -14.82 -4.39 9.83
C ASP A 630 -13.68 -4.62 10.85
N ALA A 631 -12.91 -5.70 10.68
CA ALA A 631 -11.77 -6.00 11.54
C ALA A 631 -10.66 -4.93 11.43
N TRP A 632 -10.46 -4.37 10.24
CA TRP A 632 -9.55 -3.24 10.02
C TRP A 632 -10.03 -1.97 10.74
N GLN A 633 -11.32 -1.67 10.62
CA GLN A 633 -11.95 -0.53 11.28
C GLN A 633 -11.80 -0.62 12.80
N VAL A 634 -12.12 -1.78 13.40
CA VAL A 634 -11.99 -1.99 14.86
C VAL A 634 -10.56 -1.75 15.35
N ILE A 635 -9.52 -2.21 14.65
CA ILE A 635 -8.12 -1.94 15.06
C ILE A 635 -7.78 -0.44 14.96
N THR A 636 -8.28 0.24 13.93
CA THR A 636 -8.04 1.67 13.73
C THR A 636 -8.70 2.48 14.85
N GLU A 637 -9.97 2.19 15.15
CA GLU A 637 -10.75 2.84 16.22
C GLU A 637 -10.14 2.60 17.60
N MET A 638 -9.65 1.38 17.89
CA MET A 638 -8.93 1.09 19.13
C MET A 638 -7.69 2.00 19.29
N ALA A 639 -6.90 2.18 18.22
CA ALA A 639 -5.69 2.98 18.26
C ALA A 639 -5.99 4.48 18.44
N GLU A 640 -7.05 4.98 17.80
CA GLU A 640 -7.51 6.37 17.93
C GLU A 640 -8.07 6.64 19.33
N ARG A 641 -8.90 5.73 19.85
CA ARG A 641 -9.49 5.81 21.20
C ARG A 641 -8.41 5.89 22.27
N LEU A 642 -7.43 4.97 22.23
CA LEU A 642 -6.35 4.94 23.22
C LEU A 642 -5.41 6.15 23.11
N ALA A 643 -5.40 6.85 21.96
CA ALA A 643 -4.60 8.05 21.77
C ALA A 643 -5.28 9.32 22.32
N TYR A 644 -6.58 9.30 22.60
CA TYR A 644 -7.31 10.42 23.21
C TYR A 644 -7.01 10.49 24.70
N GLU A 645 -6.47 11.61 25.18
CA GLU A 645 -6.03 11.77 26.58
C GLU A 645 -7.18 11.55 27.58
N VAL A 646 -6.94 10.74 28.62
CA VAL A 646 -7.89 10.50 29.72
C VAL A 646 -7.67 11.50 30.87
N GLU A 647 -8.76 12.02 31.42
CA GLU A 647 -8.71 13.11 32.42
C GLU A 647 -8.67 12.60 33.88
N ASP A 648 -9.30 11.45 34.15
CA ASP A 648 -9.44 10.88 35.50
C ASP A 648 -9.41 9.34 35.53
N ASP A 649 -9.39 8.77 36.75
CA ASP A 649 -9.31 7.33 36.99
C ASP A 649 -10.51 6.55 36.40
N ASP A 650 -11.71 7.14 36.41
CA ASP A 650 -12.92 6.52 35.83
C ASP A 650 -12.83 6.47 34.30
N SER A 651 -12.26 7.49 33.68
CA SER A 651 -11.98 7.56 32.24
C SER A 651 -10.94 6.52 31.82
N VAL A 652 -9.90 6.29 32.63
CA VAL A 652 -8.92 5.22 32.42
C VAL A 652 -9.61 3.85 32.40
N LEU A 653 -10.47 3.59 33.39
CA LEU A 653 -11.18 2.32 33.50
C LEU A 653 -12.15 2.12 32.33
N SER A 654 -12.94 3.14 32.00
CA SER A 654 -13.89 3.13 30.87
C SER A 654 -13.18 2.88 29.54
N ALA A 655 -12.07 3.57 29.28
CA ALA A 655 -11.26 3.36 28.08
C ALA A 655 -10.72 1.93 28.01
N ALA A 656 -10.27 1.38 29.14
CA ALA A 656 -9.78 0.00 29.20
C ALA A 656 -10.87 -1.04 28.92
N GLU A 657 -12.07 -0.86 29.50
CA GLU A 657 -13.21 -1.76 29.28
C GLU A 657 -13.73 -1.73 27.85
N LEU A 658 -13.88 -0.54 27.27
CA LEU A 658 -14.29 -0.38 25.87
C LEU A 658 -13.27 -1.02 24.92
N THR A 659 -11.97 -0.81 25.17
CA THR A 659 -10.92 -1.43 24.36
C THR A 659 -10.92 -2.96 24.49
N LEU A 660 -11.19 -3.51 25.68
CA LEU A 660 -11.36 -4.96 25.86
C LEU A 660 -12.56 -5.51 25.07
N GLN A 661 -13.66 -4.76 24.97
CA GLN A 661 -14.81 -5.12 24.13
C GLN A 661 -14.46 -5.08 22.64
N GLU A 662 -13.68 -4.10 22.20
CA GLU A 662 -13.19 -3.99 20.82
C GLU A 662 -12.24 -5.15 20.47
N LEU A 663 -11.34 -5.54 21.38
CA LEU A 663 -10.47 -6.72 21.21
C LEU A 663 -11.30 -8.01 21.10
N ALA A 664 -12.35 -8.16 21.89
CA ALA A 664 -13.28 -9.28 21.79
C ALA A 664 -14.07 -9.26 20.46
N SER A 665 -14.46 -8.07 19.99
CA SER A 665 -15.13 -7.87 18.70
C SER A 665 -14.20 -8.24 17.54
N PHE A 666 -12.95 -7.80 17.56
CA PHE A 666 -11.94 -8.19 16.58
C PHE A 666 -11.74 -9.72 16.57
N ALA A 667 -11.65 -10.35 17.75
CA ALA A 667 -11.52 -11.80 17.86
C ALA A 667 -12.71 -12.55 17.24
N GLY A 668 -13.94 -12.05 17.44
CA GLY A 668 -15.15 -12.60 16.83
C GLY A 668 -15.15 -12.42 15.31
N LEU A 669 -14.83 -11.22 14.82
CA LEU A 669 -14.73 -10.93 13.40
C LEU A 669 -13.66 -11.79 12.71
N ALA A 670 -12.50 -11.97 13.33
CA ALA A 670 -11.44 -12.84 12.80
C ALA A 670 -11.88 -14.31 12.75
N GLN A 671 -12.70 -14.75 13.70
CA GLN A 671 -13.24 -16.11 13.74
C GLN A 671 -14.30 -16.34 12.65
N GLU A 672 -15.18 -15.37 12.40
CA GLU A 672 -16.28 -15.54 11.43
C GLU A 672 -15.87 -15.20 9.98
N ASN A 673 -15.01 -14.19 9.78
CA ASN A 673 -14.75 -13.62 8.45
C ASN A 673 -13.45 -14.10 7.79
N MET A 674 -12.56 -14.80 8.51
CA MET A 674 -11.35 -15.36 7.92
C MET A 674 -11.55 -16.79 7.44
N ASN A 675 -10.95 -17.13 6.28
CA ASN A 675 -10.93 -18.52 5.83
C ASN A 675 -10.11 -19.40 6.79
N ARG A 676 -10.53 -20.64 7.00
CA ARG A 676 -9.84 -21.59 7.92
C ARG A 676 -8.58 -22.22 7.33
N ALA A 677 -7.85 -21.43 6.54
CA ALA A 677 -6.55 -21.77 5.97
C ALA A 677 -5.41 -21.41 6.95
N ALA A 678 -4.16 -21.55 6.51
CA ALA A 678 -2.98 -21.29 7.34
C ALA A 678 -2.97 -19.87 7.94
N GLY A 679 -3.48 -18.85 7.23
CA GLY A 679 -3.48 -17.46 7.69
C GLY A 679 -4.23 -17.26 9.02
N TRP A 680 -5.48 -17.74 9.08
CA TRP A 680 -6.25 -17.72 10.34
C TRP A 680 -5.56 -18.51 11.45
N ARG A 681 -4.98 -19.67 11.12
CA ARG A 681 -4.25 -20.49 12.10
C ARG A 681 -3.07 -19.76 12.70
N PHE A 682 -2.25 -19.05 11.93
CA PHE A 682 -1.12 -18.29 12.48
C PHE A 682 -1.56 -17.14 13.37
N LEU A 683 -2.65 -16.44 13.01
CA LEU A 683 -3.24 -15.43 13.88
C LEU A 683 -3.67 -16.03 15.23
N ASP A 684 -4.42 -17.13 15.21
CA ASP A 684 -4.86 -17.77 16.45
C ASP A 684 -3.69 -18.40 17.23
N ILE A 685 -2.72 -19.03 16.57
CA ILE A 685 -1.48 -19.52 17.19
C ILE A 685 -0.79 -18.40 17.97
N GLY A 686 -0.65 -17.21 17.37
CA GLY A 686 -0.08 -16.04 18.04
C GLY A 686 -0.84 -15.67 19.32
N ARG A 687 -2.17 -15.55 19.22
CA ARG A 687 -3.04 -15.25 20.37
C ARG A 687 -2.95 -16.30 21.46
N ARG A 688 -3.10 -17.59 21.12
CA ARG A 688 -3.08 -18.70 22.07
C ARG A 688 -1.72 -18.82 22.76
N THR A 689 -0.62 -18.65 22.02
CA THR A 689 0.74 -18.68 22.56
C THR A 689 0.93 -17.59 23.60
N GLU A 690 0.57 -16.35 23.25
CA GLU A 690 0.74 -15.21 24.15
C GLU A 690 -0.20 -15.31 25.36
N ARG A 691 -1.43 -15.79 25.18
CA ARG A 691 -2.38 -16.03 26.27
C ARG A 691 -1.85 -17.09 27.24
N ALA A 692 -1.33 -18.21 26.73
CA ALA A 692 -0.76 -19.26 27.56
C ALA A 692 0.40 -18.73 28.41
N ILE A 693 1.30 -17.95 27.81
CA ILE A 693 2.44 -17.32 28.49
C ILE A 693 1.94 -16.35 29.57
N ASN A 694 0.99 -15.48 29.25
CA ASN A 694 0.44 -14.50 30.18
C ASN A 694 -0.30 -15.18 31.34
N THR A 695 -1.14 -16.18 31.06
CA THR A 695 -1.85 -16.96 32.09
C THR A 695 -0.87 -17.70 33.01
N ALA A 696 0.17 -18.37 32.47
CA ALA A 696 1.19 -19.03 33.28
C ALA A 696 1.93 -18.02 34.18
N ARG A 697 2.25 -16.83 33.63
CA ARG A 697 2.89 -15.74 34.37
C ARG A 697 1.97 -15.15 35.45
N PHE A 698 0.68 -14.98 35.18
CA PHE A 698 -0.30 -14.54 36.17
C PHE A 698 -0.43 -15.56 37.30
N ALA A 699 -0.56 -16.86 36.97
CA ALA A 699 -0.59 -17.93 37.96
C ALA A 699 0.67 -17.92 38.84
N ARG A 700 1.84 -17.71 38.24
CA ARG A 700 3.11 -17.62 38.98
C ARG A 700 3.16 -16.45 39.97
N GLN A 701 2.51 -15.33 39.65
CA GLN A 701 2.55 -14.11 40.48
C GLN A 701 1.47 -14.06 41.56
N PHE A 702 0.29 -14.63 41.28
CA PHE A 702 -0.91 -14.49 42.09
C PHE A 702 -1.44 -15.81 42.66
N ALA A 703 -0.87 -16.96 42.27
CA ALA A 703 -1.11 -18.28 42.86
C ALA A 703 0.22 -18.94 43.27
N TYR A 704 1.09 -18.16 43.92
CA TYR A 704 2.28 -18.67 44.60
C TYR A 704 1.91 -19.49 45.84
N ASP A 705 2.87 -20.18 46.45
CA ASP A 705 2.60 -21.25 47.42
C ASP A 705 1.88 -20.75 48.69
N GLU A 706 2.10 -19.49 49.09
CA GLU A 706 1.40 -18.81 50.19
C GLU A 706 0.43 -17.71 49.73
N ALA A 707 -0.14 -17.82 48.53
CA ALA A 707 -1.08 -16.84 48.00
C ALA A 707 -2.38 -16.74 48.84
N GLY A 708 -2.76 -15.51 49.17
CA GLY A 708 -4.00 -15.22 49.88
C GLY A 708 -5.24 -15.21 48.96
N ASP A 709 -6.41 -15.07 49.55
CA ASP A 709 -7.68 -14.96 48.82
C ASP A 709 -7.73 -13.75 47.87
N GLU A 710 -7.16 -12.60 48.26
CA GLU A 710 -7.07 -11.40 47.40
C GLU A 710 -6.21 -11.63 46.14
N ASP A 711 -5.03 -12.27 46.27
CA ASP A 711 -4.18 -12.59 45.10
C ASP A 711 -4.91 -13.56 44.16
N LEU A 712 -5.56 -14.58 44.73
CA LEU A 712 -6.31 -15.57 43.95
C LEU A 712 -7.53 -14.96 43.27
N ASP A 713 -8.23 -14.00 43.89
CA ASP A 713 -9.33 -13.26 43.26
C ASP A 713 -8.85 -12.38 42.10
N ILE A 714 -7.67 -11.76 42.23
CA ILE A 714 -7.02 -11.03 41.13
C ILE A 714 -6.71 -11.99 39.99
N LEU A 715 -6.14 -13.17 40.25
CA LEU A 715 -5.89 -14.17 39.22
C LEU A 715 -7.18 -14.54 38.48
N LEU A 716 -8.25 -14.86 39.22
CA LEU A 716 -9.56 -15.18 38.64
C LEU A 716 -10.13 -14.03 37.80
N THR A 717 -9.85 -12.78 38.18
CA THR A 717 -10.22 -11.57 37.43
C THR A 717 -9.43 -11.44 36.13
N LEU A 718 -8.12 -11.66 36.19
CA LEU A 718 -7.22 -11.60 35.03
C LEU A 718 -7.56 -12.69 34.02
N VAL A 719 -7.84 -13.92 34.47
CA VAL A 719 -8.21 -15.06 33.61
C VAL A 719 -9.72 -15.18 33.35
N ASP A 720 -10.52 -14.17 33.71
CA ASP A 720 -11.96 -14.11 33.43
C ASP A 720 -12.78 -15.31 33.93
N SER A 721 -12.38 -15.87 35.07
CA SER A 721 -12.89 -17.15 35.59
C SER A 721 -13.65 -17.03 36.91
N GLN A 722 -13.97 -15.80 37.35
CA GLN A 722 -14.73 -15.56 38.61
C GLN A 722 -16.09 -16.27 38.63
N ILE A 723 -16.87 -16.17 37.54
CA ILE A 723 -18.21 -16.78 37.46
C ILE A 723 -18.09 -18.30 37.52
N THR A 724 -17.19 -18.88 36.73
CA THR A 724 -16.93 -20.31 36.70
C THR A 724 -16.50 -20.83 38.07
N TYR A 725 -15.57 -20.14 38.74
CA TYR A 725 -15.10 -20.52 40.08
C TYR A 725 -16.23 -20.48 41.10
N ARG A 726 -16.98 -19.36 41.17
CA ARG A 726 -18.10 -19.19 42.11
C ARG A 726 -19.18 -20.26 41.89
N SER A 727 -19.45 -20.63 40.64
CA SER A 727 -20.42 -21.68 40.32
C SER A 727 -20.00 -23.09 40.77
N ARG A 728 -18.69 -23.39 40.77
CA ARG A 728 -18.16 -24.73 41.08
C ARG A 728 -17.86 -24.94 42.57
N TYR A 729 -17.29 -23.94 43.24
CA TYR A 729 -16.72 -24.14 44.57
C TYR A 729 -17.49 -23.45 45.70
N LEU A 730 -18.36 -22.46 45.41
CA LEU A 730 -19.20 -21.71 46.38
C LEU A 730 -18.46 -21.23 47.66
N LEU A 731 -17.14 -21.14 47.61
CA LEU A 731 -16.22 -20.80 48.69
C LEU A 731 -15.37 -19.61 48.29
N ALA A 732 -14.66 -19.02 49.26
CA ALA A 732 -13.58 -18.09 48.96
C ALA A 732 -12.52 -18.75 48.04
N PRO A 733 -11.79 -17.97 47.23
CA PRO A 733 -10.71 -18.50 46.40
C PRO A 733 -9.69 -19.28 47.21
N ILE A 734 -9.45 -20.55 46.84
CA ILE A 734 -8.44 -21.43 47.45
C ILE A 734 -7.47 -21.92 46.39
N LEU A 735 -6.20 -22.07 46.79
CA LEU A 735 -5.06 -22.17 45.87
C LEU A 735 -5.19 -23.29 44.83
N ALA A 736 -5.42 -24.54 45.25
CA ALA A 736 -5.43 -25.68 44.34
C ALA A 736 -6.57 -25.59 43.29
N PRO A 737 -7.84 -25.32 43.64
CA PRO A 737 -8.90 -25.07 42.66
C PRO A 737 -8.65 -23.91 41.70
N VAL A 738 -8.01 -22.83 42.17
CA VAL A 738 -7.67 -21.69 41.28
C VAL A 738 -6.54 -22.07 40.33
N ARG A 739 -5.51 -22.80 40.80
CA ARG A 739 -4.44 -23.35 39.95
C ARG A 739 -4.99 -24.32 38.91
N ASP A 740 -5.89 -25.21 39.30
CA ASP A 740 -6.57 -26.12 38.39
C ASP A 740 -7.32 -25.33 37.30
N LEU A 741 -8.19 -24.39 37.70
CA LEU A 741 -9.01 -23.63 36.76
C LEU A 741 -8.20 -22.75 35.80
N ALA A 742 -7.10 -22.15 36.27
CA ALA A 742 -6.25 -21.27 35.47
C ALA A 742 -5.20 -22.00 34.63
N VAL A 743 -4.73 -23.18 35.03
CA VAL A 743 -3.61 -23.87 34.38
C VAL A 743 -4.03 -25.19 33.75
N LEU A 744 -4.81 -26.03 34.42
CA LEU A 744 -5.05 -27.43 34.05
C LEU A 744 -6.43 -27.69 33.41
N ASP A 745 -7.44 -26.84 33.67
CA ASP A 745 -8.82 -27.07 33.20
C ASP A 745 -8.92 -26.95 31.67
N SER A 746 -8.88 -28.09 30.99
CA SER A 746 -9.02 -28.18 29.53
C SER A 746 -10.37 -27.71 28.97
N TYR A 747 -11.39 -27.46 29.81
CA TYR A 747 -12.68 -26.90 29.37
C TYR A 747 -12.74 -25.37 29.51
N ASN A 748 -11.78 -24.75 30.20
CA ASN A 748 -11.73 -23.31 30.37
C ASN A 748 -10.95 -22.66 29.20
N PRO A 749 -11.59 -21.84 28.34
CA PRO A 749 -10.93 -21.20 27.18
C PRO A 749 -9.81 -20.21 27.54
N ARG A 750 -9.60 -19.95 28.83
CA ARG A 750 -8.57 -19.08 29.38
C ARG A 750 -7.40 -19.84 30.03
N SER A 751 -7.57 -21.14 30.28
CA SER A 751 -6.53 -21.95 30.93
C SER A 751 -5.35 -22.22 30.00
N VAL A 752 -4.19 -22.50 30.60
CA VAL A 752 -2.98 -22.89 29.85
C VAL A 752 -3.21 -24.21 29.10
N ALA A 753 -3.83 -25.20 29.73
CA ALA A 753 -4.16 -26.49 29.12
C ALA A 753 -5.01 -26.35 27.85
N PHE A 754 -6.07 -25.53 27.88
CA PHE A 754 -6.90 -25.26 26.70
C PHE A 754 -6.09 -24.61 25.58
N GLN A 755 -5.26 -23.60 25.92
CA GLN A 755 -4.45 -22.92 24.90
C GLN A 755 -3.48 -23.90 24.23
N VAL A 756 -2.79 -24.72 25.01
CA VAL A 756 -1.79 -25.67 24.50
C VAL A 756 -2.43 -26.77 23.65
N ALA A 757 -3.59 -27.30 24.06
CA ALA A 757 -4.34 -28.26 23.24
C ALA A 757 -4.70 -27.67 21.88
N THR A 758 -5.26 -26.46 21.87
CA THR A 758 -5.63 -25.74 20.64
C THR A 758 -4.41 -25.40 19.77
N LEU A 759 -3.29 -24.99 20.39
CA LEU A 759 -2.02 -24.75 19.71
C LEU A 759 -1.52 -26.01 19.00
N ASN A 760 -1.55 -27.16 19.68
CA ASN A 760 -1.12 -28.41 19.09
C ASN A 760 -1.98 -28.79 17.88
N GLU A 761 -3.30 -28.63 17.96
CA GLU A 761 -4.21 -28.83 16.82
C GLU A 761 -3.91 -27.90 15.64
N HIS A 762 -3.61 -26.63 15.91
CA HIS A 762 -3.26 -25.68 14.86
C HIS A 762 -1.94 -26.05 14.19
N ILE A 763 -0.90 -26.35 14.96
CA ILE A 763 0.43 -26.72 14.45
C ILE A 763 0.35 -28.02 13.66
N ALA A 764 -0.39 -29.01 14.14
CA ALA A 764 -0.58 -30.29 13.44
C ALA A 764 -1.28 -30.16 12.07
N ALA A 765 -2.09 -29.11 11.89
CA ALA A 765 -2.80 -28.83 10.65
C ALA A 765 -2.03 -27.92 9.68
N LEU A 766 -0.85 -27.43 10.06
CA LEU A 766 0.03 -26.69 9.17
C LEU A 766 0.78 -27.65 8.22
N PRO A 767 1.17 -27.18 7.03
CA PRO A 767 1.93 -27.99 6.08
C PRO A 767 3.29 -28.37 6.68
N SER A 768 3.65 -29.66 6.55
CA SER A 768 4.99 -30.12 6.94
C SER A 768 6.03 -29.69 5.89
N LEU A 769 7.21 -29.31 6.36
CA LEU A 769 8.33 -28.91 5.50
C LEU A 769 9.26 -30.08 5.16
N LYS A 770 9.14 -31.22 5.86
CA LYS A 770 9.97 -32.41 5.67
C LYS A 770 9.15 -33.62 5.23
N GLU A 771 9.65 -34.34 4.24
CA GLU A 771 8.94 -35.48 3.64
C GLU A 771 9.04 -36.80 4.44
N HIS A 772 9.85 -36.85 5.50
CA HIS A 772 10.04 -38.08 6.28
C HIS A 772 8.85 -38.42 7.21
N GLY A 773 7.81 -37.58 7.27
CA GLY A 773 6.58 -37.84 8.02
C GLY A 773 6.73 -37.91 9.55
N LEU A 774 7.79 -37.33 10.12
CA LEU A 774 8.03 -37.29 11.57
C LEU A 774 7.56 -35.95 12.12
N ILE A 775 7.11 -35.93 13.38
CA ILE A 775 6.73 -34.68 14.06
C ILE A 775 7.91 -33.69 14.10
N GLU A 776 7.65 -32.50 13.57
CA GLU A 776 8.62 -31.41 13.51
C GLU A 776 8.73 -30.71 14.88
N GLN A 777 9.81 -29.95 15.07
CA GLN A 777 10.17 -29.41 16.39
C GLN A 777 9.04 -28.61 17.09
N PRO A 778 8.30 -27.71 16.42
CA PRO A 778 7.21 -26.97 17.07
C PRO A 778 6.12 -27.91 17.62
N GLN A 779 5.70 -28.91 16.83
CA GLN A 779 4.68 -29.86 17.27
C GLN A 779 5.18 -30.74 18.41
N ARG A 780 6.45 -31.16 18.35
CA ARG A 780 7.06 -31.96 19.42
C ARG A 780 7.05 -31.24 20.77
N LEU A 781 7.38 -29.94 20.77
CA LEU A 781 7.31 -29.11 21.98
C LEU A 781 5.87 -28.94 22.46
N ALA A 782 4.92 -28.67 21.56
CA ALA A 782 3.51 -28.55 21.91
C ALA A 782 2.96 -29.84 22.55
N VAL A 783 3.27 -31.00 21.97
CA VAL A 783 2.91 -32.32 22.52
C VAL A 783 3.51 -32.55 23.90
N ALA A 784 4.79 -32.19 24.11
CA ALA A 784 5.46 -32.35 25.39
C ALA A 784 4.82 -31.49 26.50
N VAL A 785 4.53 -30.22 26.21
CA VAL A 785 3.84 -29.32 27.15
C VAL A 785 2.42 -29.81 27.43
N GLN A 786 1.70 -30.27 26.41
CA GLN A 786 0.35 -30.83 26.59
C GLN A 786 0.36 -32.06 27.50
N ALA A 787 1.32 -32.96 27.32
CA ALA A 787 1.46 -34.15 28.16
C ALA A 787 1.78 -33.79 29.62
N MET A 788 2.65 -32.79 29.84
CA MET A 788 2.93 -32.25 31.19
C MET A 788 1.65 -31.72 31.85
N LEU A 789 0.87 -30.90 31.15
CA LEU A 789 -0.37 -30.32 31.68
C LEU A 789 -1.44 -31.39 31.95
N ALA A 790 -1.56 -32.38 31.07
CA ALA A 790 -2.56 -33.46 31.21
C ALA A 790 -2.26 -34.43 32.36
N THR A 791 -1.04 -34.44 32.88
CA THR A 791 -0.60 -35.35 33.96
C THR A 791 -0.25 -34.64 35.26
N ALA A 792 -0.33 -33.31 35.29
CA ALA A 792 -0.05 -32.52 36.48
C ALA A 792 -1.21 -32.58 37.49
N GLU A 793 -0.88 -32.45 38.77
CA GLU A 793 -1.83 -32.27 39.87
C GLU A 793 -1.76 -30.82 40.36
N ALA A 794 -2.92 -30.21 40.63
CA ALA A 794 -3.00 -28.79 40.97
C ALA A 794 -2.25 -28.44 42.27
N GLU A 795 -2.19 -29.36 43.24
CA GLU A 795 -1.43 -29.19 44.48
C GLU A 795 0.08 -29.10 44.25
N LYS A 796 0.59 -29.69 43.16
CA LYS A 796 2.03 -29.77 42.84
C LYS A 796 2.50 -28.66 41.89
N LEU A 797 1.62 -27.74 41.49
CA LEU A 797 1.95 -26.60 40.62
C LEU A 797 2.64 -25.47 41.40
N GLU A 798 3.81 -25.76 41.95
CA GLU A 798 4.67 -24.78 42.63
C GLU A 798 5.16 -23.68 41.67
N VAL A 799 5.63 -22.56 42.23
CA VAL A 799 6.17 -21.41 41.48
C VAL A 799 7.25 -21.83 40.48
N LYS A 800 8.10 -22.79 40.84
CA LYS A 800 9.16 -23.33 39.98
C LYS A 800 8.59 -24.08 38.77
N THR A 801 7.54 -24.86 38.96
CA THR A 801 6.84 -25.60 37.89
C THR A 801 6.15 -24.63 36.94
N LEU A 802 5.47 -23.61 37.46
CA LEU A 802 4.84 -22.55 36.68
C LEU A 802 5.88 -21.75 35.87
N PHE A 803 7.06 -21.50 36.44
CA PHE A 803 8.16 -20.85 35.73
C PHE A 803 8.72 -21.73 34.60
N SER A 804 8.91 -23.03 34.83
CA SER A 804 9.34 -23.97 33.77
C SER A 804 8.34 -24.01 32.63
N LEU A 805 7.04 -24.09 32.94
CA LEU A 805 5.96 -24.04 31.97
C LEU A 805 5.98 -22.74 31.15
N GLU A 806 6.21 -21.59 31.80
CA GLU A 806 6.40 -20.30 31.11
C GLU A 806 7.57 -20.36 30.11
N GLN A 807 8.71 -20.96 30.49
CA GLN A 807 9.87 -21.12 29.60
C GLN A 807 9.62 -22.09 28.43
N ASP A 808 8.90 -23.18 28.67
CA ASP A 808 8.56 -24.15 27.63
C ASP A 808 7.64 -23.52 26.57
N LEU A 809 6.69 -22.68 27.00
CA LEU A 809 5.81 -21.92 26.10
C LEU A 809 6.58 -20.86 25.29
N LEU A 810 7.57 -20.19 25.90
CA LEU A 810 8.46 -19.26 25.19
C LEU A 810 9.32 -20.01 24.15
N SER A 811 9.84 -21.18 24.50
CA SER A 811 10.62 -22.04 23.60
C SER A 811 9.78 -22.57 22.44
N LEU A 812 8.51 -22.90 22.69
CA LEU A 812 7.56 -23.25 21.63
C LEU A 812 7.34 -22.08 20.66
N ALA A 813 7.14 -20.87 21.18
CA ALA A 813 6.97 -19.66 20.36
C ALA A 813 8.18 -19.40 19.46
N GLU A 814 9.39 -19.56 19.99
CA GLU A 814 10.64 -19.42 19.23
C GLU A 814 10.77 -20.51 18.16
N ALA A 815 10.45 -21.77 18.49
CA ALA A 815 10.48 -22.87 17.54
C ALA A 815 9.51 -22.66 16.36
N ILE A 816 8.30 -22.14 16.62
CA ILE A 816 7.35 -21.77 15.57
C ILE A 816 7.97 -20.73 14.63
N GLY A 817 8.61 -19.70 15.21
CA GLY A 817 9.25 -18.62 14.46
C GLY A 817 10.40 -19.12 13.57
N LEU A 818 11.33 -19.88 14.15
CA LEU A 818 12.47 -20.44 13.42
C LEU A 818 12.07 -21.42 12.32
N HIS A 819 10.96 -22.14 12.51
CA HIS A 819 10.52 -23.16 11.57
C HIS A 819 9.72 -22.60 10.39
N TYR A 820 8.76 -21.70 10.64
CA TYR A 820 7.85 -21.20 9.59
C TYR A 820 8.24 -19.82 9.04
N PHE A 821 9.02 -19.03 9.78
CA PHE A 821 9.41 -17.65 9.44
C PHE A 821 10.94 -17.53 9.33
N PRO A 822 11.58 -18.22 8.37
CA PRO A 822 13.02 -18.13 8.25
C PRO A 822 13.42 -16.72 7.80
N HIS A 823 14.19 -16.02 8.65
CA HIS A 823 14.76 -14.70 8.37
C HIS A 823 16.26 -14.80 8.06
N GLY A 824 16.77 -13.89 7.22
CA GLY A 824 18.21 -13.71 6.99
C GLY A 824 18.90 -14.93 6.36
N PRO A 825 20.19 -15.20 6.66
CA PRO A 825 20.98 -16.26 6.00
C PRO A 825 20.43 -17.69 6.23
N ASN A 826 19.65 -17.91 7.28
CA ASN A 826 18.98 -19.19 7.53
C ASN A 826 17.81 -19.46 6.57
N ALA A 827 17.31 -18.43 5.86
CA ALA A 827 16.27 -18.55 4.84
C ALA A 827 16.75 -19.10 3.49
N SER A 828 18.05 -19.34 3.37
CA SER A 828 18.71 -19.79 2.13
C SER A 828 19.09 -21.27 2.13
N ARG A 829 18.67 -22.07 3.12
CA ARG A 829 18.84 -23.52 3.08
C ARG A 829 17.58 -24.17 2.53
N PRO A 830 17.46 -24.38 1.20
CA PRO A 830 16.69 -25.51 0.76
C PRO A 830 17.39 -26.73 1.35
N GLU A 831 16.78 -27.40 2.34
CA GLU A 831 17.09 -28.82 2.49
C GLU A 831 16.76 -29.41 1.12
N LYS A 832 17.80 -29.85 0.41
CA LYS A 832 17.66 -30.43 -0.92
C LYS A 832 16.58 -31.49 -0.83
N LEU A 833 15.56 -31.35 -1.67
CA LEU A 833 14.69 -32.45 -2.09
C LEU A 833 15.57 -33.45 -2.84
N THR A 834 16.37 -34.22 -2.11
CA THR A 834 17.18 -35.31 -2.65
C THR A 834 16.59 -36.63 -2.17
N GLY A 835 15.94 -37.32 -3.11
CA GLY A 835 15.50 -38.72 -3.00
C GLY A 835 13.97 -38.85 -3.10
N LEU A 836 13.36 -39.50 -4.08
CA LEU A 836 13.80 -40.49 -5.07
C LEU A 836 13.03 -40.29 -6.39
N ALA A 837 13.73 -40.58 -7.49
CA ALA A 837 13.33 -40.79 -8.89
C ALA A 837 11.84 -40.64 -9.29
#